data_AF-A0A674DWP3-F1
#
_entry.id   AF-A0A674DWP3-F1
#
_cell.length_a   1.000
_cell.length_b   1.000
_cell.length_c   1.000
_cell.angle_alpha   90.00
_cell.angle_beta   90.00
_cell.angle_gamma   90.00
#
_symmetry.space_group_name_H-M   'P 1'
#
loop_
_entity.id
_entity.type
_entity.pdbx_description
1 polymer ?
#
loop_
_entity_poly.entity_id
_entity_poly.type
_entity_poly.pdbx_seq_one_letter_code
_entity_poly.pdbx_strand_id
1 'polypeptide(L)'
;MIRLLLEMGCYNRRVLLPPECAPGGHSLLQNPYRSTSFSSRSLQQSALQDFICDHSLIPGWYQFQIFDKPASMPTQCVEVNHCGTQAPVWLSLGEGESLPRPLEVTQLTACATWQFFLSSSKDCCLFRIPVTVRNCGDFYVYLLQPTQGCMGYCAQEMSDSAAVVCGPDEVEVAGACKAKQPPSPAVPVIVAELSGSIVYLKCSFEGHRVNSSLGYVVAWSRLSPQGIKEELKQETTVQTVAFIELDGINLRLGDKIYCSCSSFFLDSPDIQGTPEESEEFFAGIRLRPEVTTVSEDGKDYELTVESTIPVPCPGDASSTTEQCTLSLHLSTNNQGKDDLLGPDVVLSSCRVDLSQSLGCRNGVCSQALVHLSAVTDFLRDGDRTTQISVNRIVTSNFLWSGYTPQSVQITVTDVPSAYCYSFTDPHIITFDGRQYDNYQIGTFVLYKSTRQPLEVQVRQWECGSVVHHASCTCGFVARDGSDVIAFDMCNGELGDTRPHLSVKNRDVGKSGIRITESYQGRKVTMTFSSGTFVRADVSDWGMSLTLRAPSSDWSQTQGLCGTYDGQTHNDLHTAGGAALDNEDVAAFISEWKLLPGSSLFDTVPSYQSAPNPHRYCNCEEESHPTSPRTRSQPIPGSDSSCSHHGNVRLHSIIPTLDVTAEYNSVELFKGHHDHPSWNSNQHGRAEDTSAQPVERGSTLTGSSHGANNQRSRGRRQSYQFLPNAPYQSLSQSHLEDFTYFFPEDHEMAARPESSPAPTWPTQSGLTQHQARVQCQRAVANSSVALGCGRLLGPAIVSQAVAMCVSDLQLKDDQAWVGATLPLLENECERRLVEERGREGEHQEMLSFLKCPNLCNGNGQCSEWGCVCFPGFGSYDCSIISGEKRGGLDL
;
A
#
# COMPACT_ATOMS: atom_id res chain seq x y z
N MET A 1 18.28 -15.01 62.78
CA MET A 1 17.00 -15.28 63.46
C MET A 1 16.29 -16.34 62.65
N ILE A 2 16.28 -17.58 63.16
CA ILE A 2 15.39 -18.72 62.79
C ILE A 2 15.62 -19.31 61.38
N ARG A 3 15.90 -20.62 61.17
CA ARG A 3 16.17 -21.76 62.06
C ARG A 3 16.85 -22.84 61.21
N LEU A 4 18.08 -23.20 61.59
CA LEU A 4 18.54 -24.59 61.54
C LEU A 4 17.76 -25.40 62.59
N LEU A 5 17.63 -26.71 62.32
CA LEU A 5 17.34 -27.87 63.20
C LEU A 5 16.13 -28.68 62.74
N LEU A 6 16.41 -29.89 62.26
CA LEU A 6 15.76 -31.12 62.72
C LEU A 6 16.57 -32.32 62.18
N GLU A 7 17.64 -32.65 62.89
CA GLU A 7 18.12 -34.03 63.00
C GLU A 7 17.30 -34.78 64.06
N MET A 8 17.32 -36.11 63.91
CA MET A 8 16.97 -37.16 64.86
C MET A 8 15.49 -37.53 65.03
N GLY A 9 15.18 -38.69 64.46
CA GLY A 9 14.19 -39.60 65.03
C GLY A 9 13.28 -40.22 63.98
N CYS A 10 13.62 -41.40 63.49
CA CYS A 10 12.63 -42.48 63.38
C CYS A 10 13.28 -43.83 63.07
N TYR A 11 13.27 -44.68 64.10
CA TYR A 11 13.03 -46.11 64.05
C TYR A 11 13.77 -46.94 63.00
N ASN A 12 14.78 -47.63 63.52
CA ASN A 12 15.34 -48.88 63.04
C ASN A 12 14.22 -49.94 62.90
N ARG A 13 13.45 -49.89 61.81
CA ARG A 13 12.72 -51.06 61.31
C ARG A 13 13.78 -51.98 60.73
N ARG A 14 14.25 -52.95 61.52
CA ARG A 14 14.86 -54.15 60.92
C ARG A 14 13.82 -54.71 59.97
N VAL A 15 14.03 -54.51 58.67
CA VAL A 15 13.32 -55.28 57.64
C VAL A 15 13.72 -56.71 57.93
N LEU A 16 12.80 -57.48 58.53
CA LEU A 16 13.00 -58.92 58.63
C LEU A 16 13.09 -59.41 57.19
N LEU A 17 14.30 -59.80 56.79
CA LEU A 17 14.49 -60.52 55.53
C LEU A 17 13.53 -61.71 55.53
N PRO A 18 12.83 -61.95 54.41
CA PRO A 18 12.00 -63.14 54.29
C PRO A 18 12.80 -64.38 54.69
N PRO A 19 12.19 -65.35 55.39
CA PRO A 19 12.91 -66.49 55.96
C PRO A 19 13.75 -67.24 54.93
N GLU A 20 13.32 -67.32 53.67
CA GLU A 20 14.02 -67.93 52.55
C GLU A 20 15.23 -67.13 52.02
N CYS A 21 15.30 -65.82 52.27
CA CYS A 21 16.46 -64.99 51.91
C CYS A 21 17.52 -64.95 53.02
N ALA A 22 17.21 -65.45 54.22
CA ALA A 22 18.16 -65.54 55.32
C ALA A 22 19.10 -66.76 55.15
N PRO A 23 20.33 -66.73 55.72
CA PRO A 23 21.23 -67.87 55.73
C PRO A 23 20.56 -69.10 56.37
N GLY A 24 20.48 -70.22 55.64
CA GLY A 24 19.79 -71.44 56.07
C GLY A 24 18.30 -71.52 55.71
N GLY A 25 17.73 -70.48 55.08
CA GLY A 25 16.34 -70.44 54.59
C GLY A 25 16.11 -71.11 53.24
N HIS A 26 17.18 -71.44 52.52
CA HIS A 26 17.18 -72.09 51.22
C HIS A 26 18.33 -73.11 51.14
N SER A 27 18.19 -74.06 50.23
CA SER A 27 19.22 -75.04 49.87
C SER A 27 20.05 -74.52 48.70
N LEU A 28 21.36 -74.82 48.68
CA LEU A 28 22.22 -74.48 47.54
C LEU A 28 22.13 -75.56 46.47
N LEU A 29 21.79 -75.17 45.25
CA LEU A 29 21.84 -76.04 44.07
C LEU A 29 23.10 -75.73 43.28
N GLN A 30 24.22 -76.23 43.78
CA GLN A 30 25.56 -75.94 43.27
C GLN A 30 26.09 -77.11 42.43
N ASN A 31 26.10 -76.94 41.11
CA ASN A 31 26.76 -77.87 40.19
C ASN A 31 27.16 -77.11 38.90
N PRO A 32 28.46 -76.99 38.57
CA PRO A 32 28.91 -76.26 37.39
C PRO A 32 28.32 -76.76 36.07
N TYR A 33 27.96 -78.04 35.97
CA TYR A 33 27.34 -78.61 34.77
C TYR A 33 25.94 -78.08 34.50
N ARG A 34 25.27 -77.44 35.48
CA ARG A 34 23.96 -76.78 35.28
C ARG A 34 24.03 -75.51 34.44
N SER A 35 25.23 -75.03 34.11
CA SER A 35 25.41 -73.85 33.26
C SER A 35 24.79 -74.05 31.87
N THR A 36 24.11 -73.03 31.33
CA THR A 36 23.63 -73.03 29.95
C THR A 36 24.76 -73.21 28.92
N SER A 37 25.99 -72.81 29.25
CA SER A 37 27.17 -73.00 28.42
C SER A 37 27.71 -74.44 28.40
N PHE A 38 27.28 -75.30 29.34
CA PHE A 38 27.74 -76.68 29.40
C PHE A 38 26.90 -77.58 28.48
N SER A 39 27.57 -78.24 27.53
CA SER A 39 26.96 -79.20 26.60
C SER A 39 26.98 -80.61 27.20
N SER A 40 25.79 -81.19 27.41
CA SER A 40 25.59 -82.54 27.93
C SER A 40 25.76 -83.63 26.86
N ARG A 41 26.08 -83.27 25.60
CA ARG A 41 26.26 -84.25 24.51
C ARG A 41 27.36 -85.25 24.79
N SER A 42 28.44 -84.82 25.46
CA SER A 42 29.54 -85.69 25.87
C SER A 42 29.14 -86.73 26.93
N LEU A 43 28.09 -86.47 27.71
CA LEU A 43 27.56 -87.38 28.73
C LEU A 43 26.65 -88.48 28.15
N GLN A 44 26.28 -88.39 26.86
CA GLN A 44 25.48 -89.43 26.20
C GLN A 44 26.24 -90.76 26.01
N GLN A 45 27.57 -90.74 26.12
CA GLN A 45 28.43 -91.92 25.96
C GLN A 45 28.74 -92.64 27.30
N SER A 46 28.31 -92.09 28.44
CA SER A 46 28.51 -92.66 29.78
C SER A 46 27.18 -93.08 30.44
N ALA A 47 27.24 -93.76 31.60
CA ALA A 47 26.07 -94.35 32.26
C ALA A 47 25.05 -93.27 32.67
N LEU A 48 23.75 -93.61 32.66
CA LEU A 48 22.62 -92.71 32.99
C LEU A 48 22.76 -91.92 34.31
N GLN A 49 23.67 -92.32 35.20
CA GLN A 49 23.95 -91.68 36.49
C GLN A 49 24.77 -90.37 36.38
N ASP A 50 25.34 -90.05 35.22
CA ASP A 50 26.12 -88.81 35.03
C ASP A 50 25.24 -87.62 34.61
N PHE A 51 23.99 -87.85 34.21
CA PHE A 51 23.04 -86.78 33.90
C PHE A 51 22.44 -86.17 35.16
N ILE A 52 22.24 -84.86 35.13
CA ILE A 52 21.45 -84.15 36.13
C ILE A 52 19.96 -84.50 35.94
N CYS A 53 19.42 -85.21 36.92
CA CYS A 53 18.02 -85.63 36.98
C CYS A 53 17.35 -85.10 38.27
N ASP A 54 16.63 -83.99 38.17
CA ASP A 54 15.93 -83.35 39.30
C ASP A 54 14.57 -84.01 39.63
N HIS A 55 14.30 -85.21 39.11
CA HIS A 55 13.08 -85.96 39.45
C HIS A 55 13.03 -86.39 40.92
N SER A 56 14.19 -86.39 41.60
CA SER A 56 14.35 -86.75 43.01
C SER A 56 14.60 -85.53 43.90
N LEU A 57 14.54 -84.32 43.34
CA LEU A 57 14.73 -83.07 44.06
C LEU A 57 13.63 -82.89 45.12
N ILE A 58 14.02 -82.65 46.38
CA ILE A 58 13.06 -82.42 47.47
C ILE A 58 12.42 -81.04 47.26
N PRO A 59 11.08 -80.90 47.33
CA PRO A 59 10.44 -79.59 47.21
C PRO A 59 10.95 -78.59 48.26
N GLY A 60 11.36 -77.39 47.84
CA GLY A 60 11.93 -76.38 48.75
C GLY A 60 12.48 -75.15 48.03
N TRP A 61 12.95 -74.17 48.80
CA TRP A 61 13.63 -72.98 48.27
C TRP A 61 15.08 -73.29 47.91
N TYR A 62 15.49 -72.96 46.70
CA TYR A 62 16.84 -73.19 46.20
C TYR A 62 17.48 -71.91 45.66
N GLN A 63 18.78 -71.73 45.92
CA GLN A 63 19.62 -70.74 45.26
C GLN A 63 20.57 -71.46 44.30
N PHE A 64 20.65 -71.01 43.04
CA PHE A 64 21.59 -71.56 42.07
C PHE A 64 22.98 -70.94 42.25
N GLN A 65 24.01 -71.77 42.13
CA GLN A 65 25.39 -71.32 42.08
C GLN A 65 26.18 -72.05 41.00
N ILE A 66 26.99 -71.31 40.26
CA ILE A 66 27.95 -71.81 39.28
C ILE A 66 29.32 -71.31 39.72
N PHE A 67 30.30 -72.20 39.90
CA PHE A 67 31.65 -71.87 40.38
C PHE A 67 31.67 -70.96 41.63
N ASP A 68 30.86 -71.30 42.65
CA ASP A 68 30.71 -70.54 43.90
C ASP A 68 30.15 -69.11 43.75
N LYS A 69 29.64 -68.73 42.57
CA LYS A 69 29.00 -67.45 42.30
C LYS A 69 27.47 -67.59 42.17
N PRO A 70 26.68 -66.60 42.62
CA PRO A 70 25.23 -66.59 42.40
C PRO A 70 24.88 -66.70 40.92
N ALA A 71 23.92 -67.58 40.62
CA ALA A 71 23.39 -67.78 39.28
C ALA A 71 21.86 -67.67 39.29
N SER A 72 21.29 -67.37 38.14
CA SER A 72 19.85 -67.27 37.91
C SER A 72 19.37 -68.34 36.94
N MET A 73 18.10 -68.73 36.98
CA MET A 73 17.54 -69.56 35.91
C MET A 73 17.47 -68.73 34.60
N PRO A 74 17.86 -69.30 33.45
CA PRO A 74 17.75 -68.59 32.17
C PRO A 74 16.28 -68.31 31.82
N THR A 75 16.02 -67.11 31.30
CA THR A 75 14.67 -66.68 30.88
C THR A 75 14.39 -66.90 29.38
N GLN A 76 15.35 -67.51 28.67
CA GLN A 76 15.25 -67.85 27.26
C GLN A 76 15.36 -69.37 27.06
N CYS A 77 14.73 -69.87 26.00
CA CYS A 77 14.72 -71.31 25.69
C CYS A 77 16.13 -71.87 25.51
N VAL A 78 16.50 -72.83 26.36
CA VAL A 78 17.78 -73.54 26.30
C VAL A 78 17.69 -74.72 25.34
N GLU A 79 18.73 -74.96 24.56
CA GLU A 79 18.83 -76.11 23.64
C GLU A 79 18.86 -77.46 24.38
N VAL A 80 18.31 -78.51 23.76
CA VAL A 80 18.39 -79.88 24.31
C VAL A 80 19.85 -80.32 24.48
N ASN A 81 20.11 -81.18 25.47
CA ASN A 81 21.47 -81.63 25.84
C ASN A 81 22.39 -80.49 26.32
N HIS A 82 21.85 -79.55 27.11
CA HIS A 82 22.62 -78.54 27.85
C HIS A 82 22.29 -78.62 29.36
N CYS A 83 23.02 -77.88 30.19
CA CYS A 83 22.84 -77.83 31.65
C CYS A 83 23.02 -79.19 32.35
N GLY A 84 23.84 -80.07 31.78
CA GLY A 84 24.14 -81.39 32.37
C GLY A 84 22.97 -82.39 32.28
N THR A 85 21.89 -82.06 31.56
CA THR A 85 20.71 -82.90 31.37
C THR A 85 20.36 -83.06 29.88
N GLN A 86 19.48 -84.00 29.55
CA GLN A 86 18.94 -84.16 28.18
C GLN A 86 17.79 -83.19 27.91
N ALA A 87 16.99 -82.91 28.95
CA ALA A 87 15.82 -82.04 28.91
C ALA A 87 16.02 -80.86 29.89
N PRO A 88 16.61 -79.75 29.41
CA PRO A 88 16.89 -78.59 30.23
C PRO A 88 15.61 -77.82 30.59
N VAL A 89 15.52 -77.42 31.86
CA VAL A 89 14.39 -76.65 32.40
C VAL A 89 14.81 -75.20 32.62
N TRP A 90 14.11 -74.27 31.99
CA TRP A 90 14.35 -72.83 31.98
C TRP A 90 13.08 -72.06 32.41
N LEU A 91 13.20 -70.78 32.73
CA LEU A 91 12.07 -69.98 33.23
C LEU A 91 11.37 -69.25 32.07
N SER A 92 10.10 -69.54 31.82
CA SER A 92 9.33 -68.88 30.76
C SER A 92 8.62 -67.65 31.32
N LEU A 93 8.83 -66.51 30.68
CA LEU A 93 8.16 -65.25 30.96
C LEU A 93 7.16 -64.96 29.84
N GLY A 94 5.87 -64.82 30.17
CA GLY A 94 4.84 -64.39 29.23
C GLY A 94 4.95 -62.91 28.84
N GLU A 95 4.17 -62.47 27.85
CA GLU A 95 4.10 -61.05 27.48
C GLU A 95 3.66 -60.20 28.69
N GLY A 96 4.54 -59.29 29.13
CA GLY A 96 4.32 -58.42 30.29
C GLY A 96 4.77 -58.98 31.64
N GLU A 97 5.25 -60.23 31.70
CA GLU A 97 5.86 -60.80 32.90
C GLU A 97 7.35 -60.45 32.99
N SER A 98 7.83 -60.14 34.20
CA SER A 98 9.23 -59.86 34.48
C SER A 98 9.66 -60.53 35.78
N LEU A 99 10.97 -60.70 35.96
CA LEU A 99 11.51 -61.20 37.22
C LEU A 99 11.14 -60.27 38.38
N PRO A 100 10.92 -60.81 39.60
CA PRO A 100 10.50 -60.03 40.76
C PRO A 100 11.52 -58.93 41.07
N ARG A 101 11.04 -57.75 41.45
CA ARG A 101 11.90 -56.67 41.99
C ARG A 101 12.46 -57.09 43.36
N PRO A 102 13.52 -56.43 43.87
CA PRO A 102 14.08 -56.78 45.18
C PRO A 102 13.01 -56.86 46.28
N LEU A 103 13.04 -57.96 47.05
CA LEU A 103 12.08 -58.33 48.10
C LEU A 103 10.68 -58.77 47.62
N GLU A 104 10.43 -58.77 46.31
CA GLU A 104 9.19 -59.24 45.71
C GLU A 104 9.21 -60.76 45.49
N VAL A 105 8.02 -61.37 45.42
CA VAL A 105 7.82 -62.77 45.06
C VAL A 105 6.80 -62.89 43.93
N THR A 106 7.11 -63.67 42.91
CA THR A 106 6.22 -63.91 41.77
C THR A 106 6.18 -65.39 41.45
N GLN A 107 4.98 -65.87 41.11
CA GLN A 107 4.77 -67.23 40.63
C GLN A 107 4.89 -67.23 39.11
N LEU A 108 5.81 -68.03 38.59
CA LEU A 108 6.17 -68.13 37.18
C LEU A 108 6.10 -69.58 36.71
N THR A 109 6.23 -69.80 35.41
CA THR A 109 6.22 -71.14 34.81
C THR A 109 7.61 -71.49 34.30
N ALA A 110 8.20 -72.57 34.80
CA ALA A 110 9.37 -73.18 34.21
C ALA A 110 8.97 -74.16 33.10
N CYS A 111 9.74 -74.18 32.03
CA CYS A 111 9.50 -74.97 30.82
C CYS A 111 10.65 -75.93 30.58
N ALA A 112 10.33 -77.19 30.29
CA ALA A 112 11.33 -78.16 29.83
C ALA A 112 11.39 -78.20 28.31
N THR A 113 12.58 -78.00 27.76
CA THR A 113 12.83 -78.15 26.34
C THR A 113 12.91 -79.64 25.96
N TRP A 114 12.19 -80.04 24.91
CA TRP A 114 12.18 -81.41 24.40
C TRP A 114 12.29 -81.47 22.87
N GLN A 115 12.87 -82.55 22.36
CA GLN A 115 12.93 -82.84 20.93
C GLN A 115 12.46 -84.28 20.67
N PHE A 116 11.51 -84.46 19.76
CA PHE A 116 10.97 -85.79 19.40
C PHE A 116 11.88 -86.49 18.38
N PHE A 117 12.24 -87.75 18.63
CA PHE A 117 13.22 -88.53 17.85
C PHE A 117 12.94 -88.69 16.34
N LEU A 118 11.76 -88.30 15.85
CA LEU A 118 11.33 -88.41 14.45
C LEU A 118 10.96 -87.06 13.80
N SER A 119 11.16 -85.94 14.51
CA SER A 119 10.84 -84.59 14.00
C SER A 119 11.96 -83.60 14.32
N SER A 120 12.27 -82.70 13.38
CA SER A 120 13.16 -81.55 13.60
C SER A 120 12.49 -80.43 14.41
N SER A 121 11.20 -80.56 14.75
CA SER A 121 10.48 -79.60 15.59
C SER A 121 10.89 -79.75 17.06
N LYS A 122 11.59 -78.74 17.57
CA LYS A 122 11.90 -78.54 18.99
C LYS A 122 10.72 -77.88 19.67
N ASP A 123 10.25 -78.44 20.79
CA ASP A 123 9.30 -77.77 21.66
C ASP A 123 10.03 -77.25 22.90
N CYS A 124 10.11 -75.92 23.01
CA CYS A 124 10.78 -75.24 24.11
C CYS A 124 10.02 -75.33 25.44
N CYS A 125 8.74 -75.70 25.43
CA CYS A 125 7.93 -75.77 26.64
C CYS A 125 6.95 -76.95 26.60
N LEU A 126 7.48 -78.15 26.38
CA LEU A 126 6.66 -79.37 26.35
C LEU A 126 6.07 -79.69 27.73
N PHE A 127 6.89 -79.56 28.79
CA PHE A 127 6.45 -79.71 30.18
C PHE A 127 6.49 -78.37 30.90
N ARG A 128 5.39 -78.04 31.59
CA ARG A 128 5.23 -76.82 32.39
C ARG A 128 5.28 -77.17 33.86
N ILE A 129 6.17 -76.52 34.60
CA ILE A 129 6.39 -76.74 36.03
C ILE A 129 6.20 -75.39 36.74
N PRO A 130 5.26 -75.27 37.70
CA PRO A 130 5.08 -74.02 38.44
C PRO A 130 6.30 -73.78 39.36
N VAL A 131 6.87 -72.58 39.30
CA VAL A 131 8.01 -72.18 40.12
C VAL A 131 7.72 -70.82 40.74
N THR A 132 7.95 -70.67 42.04
CA THR A 132 7.85 -69.35 42.68
C THR A 132 9.25 -68.75 42.82
N VAL A 133 9.44 -67.53 42.35
CA VAL A 133 10.73 -66.83 42.36
C VAL A 133 10.67 -65.67 43.34
N ARG A 134 11.68 -65.52 44.18
CA ARG A 134 11.86 -64.36 45.06
C ARG A 134 13.23 -63.74 44.84
N ASN A 135 13.25 -62.41 44.73
CA ASN A 135 14.48 -61.65 44.58
C ASN A 135 14.98 -61.20 45.97
N CYS A 136 16.13 -61.72 46.40
CA CYS A 136 16.73 -61.39 47.70
C CYS A 136 17.70 -60.19 47.62
N GLY A 137 17.74 -59.47 46.51
CA GLY A 137 18.67 -58.38 46.22
C GLY A 137 19.82 -58.86 45.35
N ASP A 138 20.79 -59.51 45.97
CA ASP A 138 22.04 -59.94 45.30
C ASP A 138 21.90 -61.29 44.57
N PHE A 139 20.82 -62.03 44.83
CA PHE A 139 20.54 -63.33 44.22
C PHE A 139 19.04 -63.64 44.22
N TYR A 140 18.65 -64.64 43.44
CA TYR A 140 17.28 -65.16 43.40
C TYR A 140 17.19 -66.51 44.11
N VAL A 141 16.07 -66.72 44.82
CA VAL A 141 15.68 -68.03 45.34
C VAL A 141 14.43 -68.53 44.64
N TYR A 142 14.38 -69.84 44.37
CA TYR A 142 13.36 -70.50 43.57
C TYR A 142 12.72 -71.62 44.40
N LEU A 143 11.41 -71.59 44.57
CA LEU A 143 10.65 -72.68 45.16
C LEU A 143 10.47 -73.76 44.08
N LEU A 144 11.34 -74.77 44.11
CA LEU A 144 11.40 -75.83 43.09
C LEU A 144 10.67 -77.09 43.55
N GLN A 145 10.18 -77.85 42.59
CA GLN A 145 9.52 -79.15 42.77
C GLN A 145 10.24 -80.23 41.93
N PRO A 146 10.13 -81.52 42.28
CA PRO A 146 10.69 -82.59 41.48
C PRO A 146 10.10 -82.64 40.06
N THR A 147 10.95 -82.88 39.07
CA THR A 147 10.56 -82.87 37.65
C THR A 147 9.87 -84.17 37.21
N GLN A 148 9.05 -84.10 36.16
CA GLN A 148 8.40 -85.28 35.56
C GLN A 148 9.38 -86.09 34.70
N GLY A 149 10.10 -87.02 35.32
CA GLY A 149 11.19 -87.76 34.68
C GLY A 149 12.53 -87.03 34.77
N CYS A 150 13.59 -87.62 34.19
CA CYS A 150 14.94 -87.06 34.28
C CYS A 150 15.09 -85.78 33.43
N MET A 151 14.82 -84.63 34.07
CA MET A 151 15.02 -83.27 33.55
C MET A 151 15.83 -82.49 34.59
N GLY A 152 16.52 -81.42 34.18
CA GLY A 152 17.39 -80.65 35.07
C GLY A 152 17.15 -79.15 34.99
N TYR A 153 17.02 -78.48 36.13
CA TYR A 153 16.96 -77.02 36.22
C TYR A 153 18.30 -76.37 35.83
N CYS A 154 18.24 -75.52 34.81
CA CYS A 154 19.38 -74.77 34.29
C CYS A 154 19.70 -73.54 35.15
N ALA A 155 20.97 -73.16 35.12
CA ALA A 155 21.45 -71.90 35.68
C ALA A 155 22.31 -71.16 34.65
N GLN A 156 22.31 -69.82 34.74
CA GLN A 156 23.21 -68.93 34.02
C GLN A 156 23.80 -67.94 35.01
N GLU A 157 25.08 -67.59 34.85
CA GLU A 157 25.74 -66.62 35.72
C GLU A 157 24.96 -65.29 35.72
N MET A 158 24.76 -64.72 36.91
CA MET A 158 24.22 -63.37 37.01
C MET A 158 25.31 -62.42 36.52
N SER A 159 25.05 -61.69 35.44
CA SER A 159 25.98 -60.66 34.96
C SER A 159 26.08 -59.57 36.02
N ASP A 160 27.25 -59.46 36.66
CA ASP A 160 27.60 -58.28 37.46
C ASP A 160 27.37 -57.06 36.56
N SER A 161 26.43 -56.20 36.94
CA SER A 161 26.26 -54.89 36.35
C SER A 161 27.42 -54.02 36.84
N ALA A 162 28.62 -54.34 36.36
CA ALA A 162 29.78 -53.49 36.48
C ALA A 162 29.51 -52.25 35.62
N ALA A 163 29.36 -51.10 36.28
CA ALA A 163 29.36 -49.80 35.62
C ALA A 163 30.58 -49.71 34.70
N VAL A 164 30.35 -49.40 33.43
CA VAL A 164 31.43 -49.20 32.46
C VAL A 164 32.15 -47.92 32.85
N VAL A 165 33.35 -48.03 33.43
CA VAL A 165 34.22 -46.87 33.64
C VAL A 165 34.95 -46.60 32.33
N CYS A 166 34.44 -45.64 31.55
CA CYS A 166 35.11 -45.15 30.35
C CYS A 166 36.40 -44.37 30.69
N GLY A 167 37.34 -44.32 29.76
CA GLY A 167 38.59 -43.55 29.91
C GLY A 167 38.32 -42.04 30.09
N PRO A 168 39.32 -41.23 30.50
CA PRO A 168 39.13 -39.80 30.75
C PRO A 168 38.57 -39.01 29.55
N ASP A 169 38.72 -39.53 28.33
CA ASP A 169 38.29 -38.91 27.07
C ASP A 169 37.05 -39.59 26.44
N GLU A 170 36.39 -40.52 27.15
CA GLU A 170 35.24 -41.29 26.67
C GLU A 170 34.04 -41.19 27.62
N VAL A 171 32.83 -41.11 27.06
CA VAL A 171 31.57 -41.06 27.81
C VAL A 171 30.74 -42.29 27.45
N GLU A 172 30.13 -42.90 28.47
CA GLU A 172 29.22 -44.04 28.28
C GLU A 172 27.93 -43.56 27.61
N VAL A 173 27.69 -44.00 26.38
CA VAL A 173 26.44 -43.79 25.66
C VAL A 173 25.86 -45.16 25.29
N ALA A 174 24.78 -45.55 25.98
CA ALA A 174 24.09 -46.84 25.77
C ALA A 174 25.00 -48.08 25.97
N GLY A 175 25.81 -48.09 27.02
CA GLY A 175 26.66 -49.24 27.38
C GLY A 175 27.94 -49.40 26.54
N ALA A 176 28.29 -48.40 25.72
CA ALA A 176 29.54 -48.34 24.98
C ALA A 176 30.27 -47.02 25.28
N CYS A 177 31.59 -47.08 25.47
CA CYS A 177 32.42 -45.89 25.57
C CYS A 177 32.57 -45.25 24.20
N LYS A 178 32.07 -44.02 24.06
CA LYS A 178 32.24 -43.19 22.85
C LYS A 178 33.15 -42.02 23.19
N ALA A 179 33.99 -41.60 22.24
CA ALA A 179 34.79 -40.39 22.40
C ALA A 179 33.88 -39.22 22.81
N LYS A 180 34.32 -38.45 23.80
CA LYS A 180 33.63 -37.26 24.27
C LYS A 180 33.40 -36.33 23.08
N GLN A 181 32.16 -36.09 22.72
CA GLN A 181 31.85 -35.20 21.60
C GLN A 181 31.99 -33.74 22.08
N PRO A 182 32.69 -32.87 21.34
CA PRO A 182 32.77 -31.46 21.67
C PRO A 182 31.37 -30.84 21.72
N PRO A 183 31.08 -29.95 22.71
CA PRO A 183 29.79 -29.28 22.79
C PRO A 183 29.62 -28.32 21.61
N SER A 184 28.48 -28.36 20.94
CA SER A 184 28.18 -27.45 19.83
C SER A 184 28.20 -25.98 20.33
N PRO A 185 28.81 -25.06 19.57
CA PRO A 185 28.80 -23.64 19.91
C PRO A 185 27.38 -23.07 19.83
N ALA A 186 27.15 -21.86 20.37
CA ALA A 186 25.90 -21.16 20.08
C ALA A 186 25.82 -20.78 18.59
N VAL A 187 24.61 -20.57 18.07
CA VAL A 187 24.38 -20.16 16.68
C VAL A 187 25.19 -18.90 16.37
N PRO A 188 26.09 -18.93 15.38
CA PRO A 188 26.93 -17.79 15.05
C PRO A 188 26.12 -16.64 14.44
N VAL A 189 26.55 -15.42 14.71
CA VAL A 189 25.96 -14.17 14.18
C VAL A 189 27.00 -13.42 13.36
N ILE A 190 26.62 -12.98 12.16
CA ILE A 190 27.48 -12.19 11.27
C ILE A 190 27.17 -10.70 11.46
N VAL A 191 28.21 -9.89 11.67
CA VAL A 191 28.12 -8.42 11.76
C VAL A 191 29.20 -7.79 10.88
N ALA A 192 28.84 -6.75 10.13
CA ALA A 192 29.82 -5.97 9.38
C ALA A 192 30.50 -4.92 10.27
N GLU A 193 31.83 -4.89 10.27
CA GLU A 193 32.65 -3.92 11.00
C GLU A 193 33.57 -3.16 10.04
N LEU A 194 33.72 -1.86 10.28
CA LEU A 194 34.63 -0.99 9.52
C LEU A 194 35.91 -0.79 10.33
N SER A 195 37.06 -1.12 9.74
CA SER A 195 38.38 -0.86 10.33
C SER A 195 39.23 -0.08 9.34
N GLY A 196 39.45 1.21 9.64
CA GLY A 196 40.04 2.14 8.66
C GLY A 196 39.13 2.32 7.45
N SER A 197 39.63 1.96 6.26
CA SER A 197 38.89 1.99 4.99
C SER A 197 38.42 0.61 4.52
N ILE A 198 38.66 -0.44 5.30
CA ILE A 198 38.39 -1.84 4.94
C ILE A 198 37.20 -2.34 5.74
N VAL A 199 36.29 -3.05 5.06
CA VAL A 199 35.13 -3.68 5.69
C VAL A 199 35.40 -5.15 5.92
N TYR A 200 35.16 -5.60 7.15
CA TYR A 200 35.24 -7.00 7.53
C TYR A 200 33.87 -7.51 7.95
N LEU A 201 33.55 -8.75 7.58
CA LEU A 201 32.46 -9.48 8.22
C LEU A 201 33.04 -10.27 9.38
N LYS A 202 32.47 -10.05 10.54
CA LYS A 202 32.81 -10.72 11.78
C LYS A 202 31.75 -11.76 12.09
N CYS A 203 32.16 -13.01 12.20
CA CYS A 203 31.33 -14.07 12.73
C CYS A 203 31.64 -14.23 14.22
N SER A 204 30.63 -14.02 15.07
CA SER A 204 30.75 -14.16 16.53
C SER A 204 29.78 -15.21 17.06
N PHE A 205 30.25 -16.03 17.98
CA PHE A 205 29.47 -17.08 18.63
C PHE A 205 29.85 -17.16 20.12
N GLU A 206 29.00 -17.78 20.95
CA GLU A 206 29.34 -18.03 22.35
C GLU A 206 29.89 -19.44 22.54
N GLY A 207 31.04 -19.52 23.22
CA GLY A 207 31.68 -20.78 23.59
C GLY A 207 31.16 -21.32 24.91
N HIS A 208 30.94 -22.63 24.99
CA HIS A 208 30.62 -23.29 26.24
C HIS A 208 31.83 -23.30 27.19
N ARG A 209 31.64 -22.82 28.43
CA ARG A 209 32.68 -22.89 29.48
C ARG A 209 32.79 -24.32 30.00
N VAL A 210 33.66 -25.11 29.40
CA VAL A 210 34.01 -26.45 29.89
C VAL A 210 35.43 -26.42 30.47
N ASN A 211 35.74 -27.26 31.46
CA ASN A 211 37.07 -27.35 32.09
C ASN A 211 38.20 -27.78 31.13
N SER A 212 37.89 -28.11 29.88
CA SER A 212 38.79 -28.48 28.79
C SER A 212 38.91 -27.35 27.77
N SER A 213 40.13 -27.06 27.31
CA SER A 213 40.37 -26.02 26.30
C SER A 213 39.76 -26.42 24.95
N LEU A 214 38.83 -25.62 24.45
CA LEU A 214 38.16 -25.82 23.16
C LEU A 214 38.82 -24.98 22.07
N GLY A 215 38.88 -25.55 20.86
CA GLY A 215 39.12 -24.83 19.62
C GLY A 215 37.89 -24.85 18.72
N TYR A 216 37.87 -24.00 17.70
CA TYR A 216 36.76 -23.86 16.77
C TYR A 216 37.26 -23.89 15.32
N VAL A 217 36.50 -24.55 14.46
CA VAL A 217 36.67 -24.51 13.01
C VAL A 217 35.54 -23.67 12.44
N VAL A 218 35.89 -22.56 11.80
CA VAL A 218 34.94 -21.62 11.21
C VAL A 218 35.05 -21.67 9.69
N ALA A 219 33.95 -21.97 9.03
CA ALA A 219 33.84 -22.02 7.57
C ALA A 219 32.88 -20.92 7.07
N TRP A 220 33.37 -20.09 6.17
CA TRP A 220 32.59 -19.07 5.46
C TRP A 220 32.12 -19.64 4.12
N SER A 221 30.84 -19.46 3.82
CA SER A 221 30.27 -19.85 2.53
C SER A 221 29.37 -18.77 1.95
N ARG A 222 29.24 -18.74 0.62
CA ARG A 222 28.28 -17.90 -0.10
C ARG A 222 27.24 -18.75 -0.82
N LEU A 223 26.04 -18.23 -0.97
CA LEU A 223 24.99 -18.86 -1.77
C LEU A 223 25.17 -18.50 -3.25
N SER A 224 25.36 -19.51 -4.10
CA SER A 224 25.36 -19.32 -5.55
C SER A 224 23.95 -18.99 -6.06
N PRO A 225 23.82 -18.41 -7.26
CA PRO A 225 22.52 -18.18 -7.89
C PRO A 225 21.68 -19.46 -8.08
N GLN A 226 22.31 -20.64 -8.11
CA GLN A 226 21.65 -21.95 -8.21
C GLN A 226 21.24 -22.51 -6.83
N GLY A 227 21.44 -21.75 -5.75
CA GLY A 227 21.12 -22.17 -4.37
C GLY A 227 22.14 -23.13 -3.75
N ILE A 228 23.34 -23.23 -4.33
CA ILE A 228 24.42 -24.09 -3.82
C ILE A 228 25.34 -23.26 -2.94
N LYS A 229 25.70 -23.76 -1.75
CA LYS A 229 26.68 -23.08 -0.88
C LYS A 229 28.10 -23.38 -1.34
N GLU A 230 28.84 -22.34 -1.68
CA GLU A 230 30.25 -22.39 -2.06
C GLU A 230 31.10 -21.96 -0.87
N GLU A 231 32.01 -22.83 -0.42
CA GLU A 231 32.95 -22.50 0.65
C GLU A 231 34.02 -21.50 0.14
N LEU A 232 34.22 -20.42 0.89
CA LEU A 232 35.15 -19.33 0.57
C LEU A 232 36.44 -19.41 1.37
N LYS A 233 36.32 -19.71 2.67
CA LYS A 233 37.45 -19.72 3.61
C LYS A 233 37.10 -20.61 4.79
N GLN A 234 38.03 -21.48 5.17
CA GLN A 234 37.96 -22.24 6.42
C GLN A 234 39.17 -21.89 7.29
N GLU A 235 38.94 -21.62 8.57
CA GLU A 235 39.99 -21.32 9.52
C GLU A 235 39.78 -22.01 10.87
N THR A 236 40.88 -22.22 11.60
CA THR A 236 40.87 -22.81 12.93
C THR A 236 41.31 -21.76 13.94
N THR A 237 40.49 -21.49 14.95
CA THR A 237 40.71 -20.45 15.95
C THR A 237 40.38 -20.91 17.35
N VAL A 238 41.06 -20.36 18.35
CA VAL A 238 40.71 -20.53 19.78
C VAL A 238 39.83 -19.38 20.29
N GLN A 239 39.65 -18.34 19.48
CA GLN A 239 38.78 -17.22 19.79
C GLN A 239 37.35 -17.54 19.36
N THR A 240 36.38 -16.92 20.02
CA THR A 240 34.96 -17.07 19.67
C THR A 240 34.52 -16.07 18.58
N VAL A 241 35.48 -15.64 17.76
CA VAL A 241 35.30 -14.70 16.66
C VAL A 241 36.21 -15.07 15.48
N ALA A 242 35.71 -14.82 14.28
CA ALA A 242 36.39 -15.06 13.01
C ALA A 242 36.09 -13.91 12.02
N PHE A 243 37.01 -13.63 11.11
CA PHE A 243 36.89 -12.49 10.17
C PHE A 243 37.15 -12.90 8.72
N ILE A 244 36.35 -12.32 7.82
CA ILE A 244 36.56 -12.36 6.38
C ILE A 244 36.45 -10.93 5.81
N GLU A 245 37.36 -10.58 4.90
CA GLU A 245 37.37 -9.26 4.25
C GLU A 245 36.35 -9.22 3.11
N LEU A 246 35.61 -8.11 3.01
CA LEU A 246 34.73 -7.84 1.88
C LEU A 246 35.55 -7.15 0.78
N ASP A 247 36.26 -7.97 -0.01
CA ASP A 247 37.27 -7.54 -0.98
C ASP A 247 36.74 -7.18 -2.37
N GLY A 248 35.47 -7.48 -2.66
CA GLY A 248 34.85 -7.29 -3.99
C GLY A 248 35.27 -8.33 -5.03
N ILE A 249 36.09 -9.32 -4.68
CA ILE A 249 36.60 -10.36 -5.58
C ILE A 249 36.01 -11.71 -5.18
N ASN A 250 36.35 -12.17 -3.97
CA ASN A 250 35.88 -13.42 -3.38
C ASN A 250 34.49 -13.21 -2.75
N LEU A 251 34.30 -12.04 -2.13
CA LEU A 251 33.07 -11.64 -1.46
C LEU A 251 32.58 -10.33 -2.07
N ARG A 252 31.39 -10.31 -2.66
CA ARG A 252 30.88 -9.17 -3.43
C ARG A 252 29.61 -8.61 -2.79
N LEU A 253 29.35 -7.32 -3.07
CA LEU A 253 28.04 -6.74 -2.77
C LEU A 253 26.95 -7.45 -3.58
N GLY A 254 25.85 -7.80 -2.92
CA GLY A 254 24.78 -8.65 -3.44
C GLY A 254 24.85 -10.10 -2.96
N ASP A 255 25.97 -10.55 -2.38
CA ASP A 255 26.12 -11.94 -1.93
C ASP A 255 25.30 -12.21 -0.65
N LYS A 256 24.85 -13.46 -0.55
CA LYS A 256 24.22 -14.06 0.64
C LYS A 256 25.21 -15.00 1.30
N ILE A 257 25.56 -14.73 2.55
CA ILE A 257 26.74 -15.26 3.23
C ILE A 257 26.31 -16.01 4.48
N TYR A 258 26.98 -17.13 4.76
CA TYR A 258 26.78 -17.96 5.94
C TYR A 258 28.13 -18.20 6.63
N CYS A 259 28.08 -18.27 7.96
CA CYS A 259 29.18 -18.69 8.80
C CYS A 259 28.78 -19.98 9.52
N SER A 260 29.57 -21.04 9.34
CA SER A 260 29.40 -22.30 10.03
C SER A 260 30.53 -22.50 11.03
N CYS A 261 30.21 -22.90 12.26
CA CYS A 261 31.18 -23.11 13.33
C CYS A 261 31.01 -24.50 13.96
N SER A 262 32.08 -25.29 13.98
CA SER A 262 32.17 -26.54 14.76
C SER A 262 33.23 -26.39 15.85
N SER A 263 33.04 -27.06 16.99
CA SER A 263 34.00 -27.08 18.09
C SER A 263 34.82 -28.37 18.10
N PHE A 264 36.03 -28.33 18.67
CA PHE A 264 36.86 -29.50 18.92
C PHE A 264 37.64 -29.31 20.22
N PHE A 265 38.08 -30.40 20.85
CA PHE A 265 39.00 -30.32 21.99
C PHE A 265 40.43 -30.13 21.48
N LEU A 266 41.19 -29.18 22.05
CA LEU A 266 42.57 -28.92 21.61
C LEU A 266 43.46 -30.17 21.67
N ASP A 267 43.13 -31.10 22.56
CA ASP A 267 43.85 -32.34 22.81
C ASP A 267 43.52 -33.42 21.76
N SER A 268 42.41 -33.26 21.01
CA SER A 268 41.93 -34.17 19.96
C SER A 268 41.27 -33.42 18.78
N PRO A 269 42.05 -32.73 17.92
CA PRO A 269 41.51 -31.90 16.83
C PRO A 269 40.75 -32.65 15.74
N ASP A 270 41.03 -33.95 15.57
CA ASP A 270 40.40 -34.80 14.56
C ASP A 270 38.92 -35.10 14.86
N ILE A 271 38.47 -34.85 16.09
CA ILE A 271 37.10 -35.09 16.54
C ILE A 271 36.37 -33.75 16.60
N GLN A 272 35.59 -33.45 15.57
CA GLN A 272 34.78 -32.24 15.49
C GLN A 272 33.34 -32.47 15.97
N GLY A 273 32.79 -31.49 16.67
CA GLY A 273 31.38 -31.42 17.04
C GLY A 273 30.47 -31.14 15.83
N THR A 274 29.17 -31.14 16.05
CA THR A 274 28.23 -30.77 14.98
C THR A 274 28.39 -29.29 14.62
N PRO A 275 28.50 -28.94 13.33
CA PRO A 275 28.58 -27.56 12.91
C PRO A 275 27.22 -26.86 13.12
N GLU A 276 27.26 -25.68 13.72
CA GLU A 276 26.12 -24.76 13.83
C GLU A 276 26.30 -23.62 12.82
N GLU A 277 25.23 -23.24 12.13
CA GLU A 277 25.29 -22.26 11.03
C GLU A 277 24.51 -20.99 11.36
N SER A 278 25.01 -19.85 10.89
CA SER A 278 24.36 -18.56 11.04
C SER A 278 23.12 -18.44 10.17
N GLU A 279 22.24 -17.51 10.54
CA GLU A 279 21.24 -16.98 9.61
C GLU A 279 21.89 -16.36 8.35
N GLU A 280 21.10 -16.24 7.27
CA GLU A 280 21.56 -15.62 6.02
C GLU A 280 21.94 -14.15 6.24
N PHE A 281 23.21 -13.81 5.99
CA PHE A 281 23.67 -12.42 5.96
C PHE A 281 23.79 -11.93 4.53
N PHE A 282 23.01 -10.92 4.16
CA PHE A 282 23.15 -10.25 2.86
C PHE A 282 24.13 -9.10 2.97
N ALA A 283 25.13 -9.05 2.09
CA ALA A 283 26.08 -7.94 2.03
C ALA A 283 25.67 -6.95 0.93
N GLY A 284 25.05 -5.82 1.27
CA GLY A 284 24.69 -4.81 0.25
C GLY A 284 23.62 -3.83 0.70
N ILE A 285 22.95 -3.24 -0.30
CA ILE A 285 21.82 -2.33 -0.10
C ILE A 285 20.52 -3.08 -0.41
N ARG A 286 19.51 -2.91 0.43
CA ARG A 286 18.15 -3.43 0.21
C ARG A 286 17.17 -2.26 0.13
N LEU A 287 16.23 -2.38 -0.80
CA LEU A 287 15.05 -1.53 -0.88
C LEU A 287 13.91 -2.28 -0.18
N ARG A 288 13.31 -1.67 0.83
CA ARG A 288 12.21 -2.24 1.61
C ARG A 288 11.00 -1.31 1.56
N PRO A 289 10.04 -1.56 0.66
CA PRO A 289 8.79 -0.84 0.69
C PRO A 289 7.95 -1.29 1.89
N GLU A 290 7.17 -0.37 2.45
CA GLU A 290 6.17 -0.67 3.49
C GLU A 290 5.12 -1.66 2.97
N VAL A 291 4.67 -1.45 1.74
CA VAL A 291 3.71 -2.28 1.01
C VAL A 291 4.14 -2.46 -0.44
N THR A 292 3.80 -3.59 -1.03
CA THR A 292 4.07 -3.86 -2.46
C THR A 292 2.92 -3.46 -3.38
N THR A 293 1.76 -3.13 -2.79
CA THR A 293 0.56 -2.73 -3.52
C THR A 293 0.05 -1.42 -2.93
N VAL A 294 -0.14 -0.43 -3.81
CA VAL A 294 -0.62 0.93 -3.48
C VAL A 294 -1.84 1.26 -4.32
N SER A 295 -2.60 2.28 -3.95
CA SER A 295 -3.79 2.75 -4.66
C SER A 295 -3.60 4.18 -5.14
N GLU A 296 -4.26 4.57 -6.23
CA GLU A 296 -4.40 5.98 -6.63
C GLU A 296 -5.33 6.79 -5.70
N ASP A 297 -5.41 6.39 -4.44
CA ASP A 297 -6.17 7.07 -3.39
C ASP A 297 -5.38 8.23 -2.78
N GLY A 298 -4.29 8.68 -3.42
CA GLY A 298 -3.41 9.76 -2.99
C GLY A 298 -2.63 9.52 -1.69
N LYS A 299 -2.66 8.33 -1.08
CA LYS A 299 -1.92 8.05 0.15
C LYS A 299 -0.41 7.94 -0.12
N ASP A 300 0.39 8.49 0.79
CA ASP A 300 1.85 8.32 0.77
C ASP A 300 2.26 7.03 1.51
N TYR A 301 3.29 6.37 1.00
CA TYR A 301 3.86 5.14 1.57
C TYR A 301 5.37 5.26 1.73
N GLU A 302 5.93 4.48 2.65
CA GLU A 302 7.37 4.53 2.94
C GLU A 302 8.20 3.52 2.13
N LEU A 303 9.33 3.97 1.61
CA LEU A 303 10.40 3.15 1.03
C LEU A 303 11.68 3.35 1.85
N THR A 304 12.05 2.32 2.60
CA THR A 304 13.30 2.31 3.37
C THR A 304 14.43 1.76 2.50
N VAL A 305 15.48 2.53 2.32
CA VAL A 305 16.73 2.10 1.68
C VAL A 305 17.74 1.82 2.78
N GLU A 306 18.07 0.56 3.01
CA GLU A 306 18.99 0.13 4.07
C GLU A 306 20.28 -0.44 3.48
N SER A 307 21.41 -0.17 4.16
CA SER A 307 22.68 -0.85 3.91
C SER A 307 23.03 -1.75 5.09
N THR A 308 23.36 -3.00 4.80
CA THR A 308 23.92 -3.95 5.77
C THR A 308 25.44 -3.85 5.88
N ILE A 309 26.05 -2.99 5.08
CA ILE A 309 27.49 -2.75 5.01
C ILE A 309 27.78 -1.29 5.39
N PRO A 310 28.74 -1.02 6.29
CA PRO A 310 29.10 0.35 6.66
C PRO A 310 29.71 1.08 5.46
N VAL A 311 29.38 2.37 5.31
CA VAL A 311 29.93 3.23 4.24
C VAL A 311 31.37 3.61 4.59
N PRO A 312 32.40 3.15 3.85
CA PRO A 312 33.80 3.46 4.14
C PRO A 312 34.14 4.85 3.61
N CYS A 313 34.69 5.70 4.48
CA CYS A 313 35.06 7.08 4.15
C CYS A 313 36.59 7.20 4.06
N PRO A 314 37.13 7.86 3.02
CA PRO A 314 38.57 8.09 2.95
C PRO A 314 39.01 8.96 4.13
N GLY A 315 39.96 8.46 4.91
CA GLY A 315 40.47 9.12 6.10
C GLY A 315 41.31 10.34 5.75
N ASP A 316 40.67 11.52 5.75
CA ASP A 316 41.28 12.83 6.06
C ASP A 316 40.19 13.93 6.23
N ALA A 317 39.03 13.60 6.80
CA ALA A 317 37.97 14.59 7.09
C ALA A 317 38.21 15.33 8.44
N SER A 318 39.44 15.75 8.71
CA SER A 318 39.74 16.65 9.84
C SER A 318 39.55 18.13 9.50
N SER A 319 39.10 18.48 8.29
CA SER A 319 39.04 19.88 7.85
C SER A 319 37.79 20.37 7.10
N THR A 320 36.71 19.61 6.92
CA THR A 320 35.45 20.18 6.40
C THR A 320 34.22 19.56 7.06
N THR A 321 33.24 20.40 7.34
CA THR A 321 31.93 20.16 7.95
C THR A 321 30.98 19.27 7.12
N GLU A 322 31.48 18.49 6.17
CA GLU A 322 30.65 17.66 5.28
C GLU A 322 30.57 16.23 5.81
N GLN A 323 29.34 15.78 6.09
CA GLN A 323 29.05 14.41 6.51
C GLN A 323 29.40 13.44 5.38
N CYS A 324 30.15 12.38 5.68
CA CYS A 324 30.43 11.34 4.71
C CYS A 324 29.15 10.55 4.39
N THR A 325 28.71 10.63 3.13
CA THR A 325 27.49 9.99 2.64
C THR A 325 27.73 9.23 1.34
N LEU A 326 27.12 8.07 1.20
CA LEU A 326 26.97 7.35 -0.07
C LEU A 326 25.66 7.78 -0.72
N SER A 327 25.76 8.57 -1.79
CA SER A 327 24.61 9.02 -2.57
C SER A 327 24.17 7.97 -3.58
N LEU A 328 22.89 7.62 -3.56
CA LEU A 328 22.24 6.69 -4.48
C LEU A 328 21.21 7.46 -5.30
N HIS A 329 21.20 7.22 -6.61
CA HIS A 329 20.18 7.74 -7.51
C HIS A 329 19.13 6.66 -7.75
N LEU A 330 17.88 6.96 -7.44
CA LEU A 330 16.73 6.09 -7.66
C LEU A 330 16.15 6.34 -9.05
N SER A 331 15.66 5.28 -9.69
CA SER A 331 14.93 5.33 -10.95
C SER A 331 13.65 4.52 -10.91
N THR A 332 12.63 5.03 -11.61
CA THR A 332 11.31 4.42 -11.75
C THR A 332 11.09 4.03 -13.20
N ASN A 333 10.79 2.75 -13.46
CA ASN A 333 10.54 2.24 -14.81
C ASN A 333 9.27 1.36 -14.83
N ASN A 334 8.49 1.44 -15.91
CA ASN A 334 7.29 0.64 -16.08
C ASN A 334 7.64 -0.79 -16.53
N GLN A 335 6.97 -1.82 -15.98
CA GLN A 335 7.06 -3.19 -16.48
C GLN A 335 5.78 -3.56 -17.22
N GLY A 336 5.63 -3.11 -18.47
CA GLY A 336 4.44 -3.39 -19.28
C GLY A 336 4.66 -3.15 -20.78
N LYS A 337 3.70 -3.60 -21.62
CA LYS A 337 3.71 -3.33 -23.07
C LYS A 337 3.37 -1.87 -23.42
N ASP A 338 2.84 -1.11 -22.47
CA ASP A 338 2.49 0.31 -22.61
C ASP A 338 3.60 1.21 -22.04
N ASP A 339 4.76 1.25 -22.72
CA ASP A 339 5.82 2.26 -22.48
C ASP A 339 5.32 3.70 -22.73
N LEU A 340 4.12 3.87 -23.29
CA LEU A 340 3.55 5.18 -23.65
C LEU A 340 3.03 5.98 -22.46
N LEU A 341 2.65 5.33 -21.35
CA LEU A 341 2.02 5.97 -20.19
C LEU A 341 3.00 6.32 -19.05
N GLY A 342 4.29 6.01 -19.20
CA GLY A 342 5.32 6.27 -18.17
C GLY A 342 5.18 5.40 -16.90
N PRO A 343 5.99 5.64 -15.85
CA PRO A 343 5.83 4.98 -14.55
C PRO A 343 4.61 5.53 -13.82
N ASP A 344 4.02 4.70 -12.97
CA ASP A 344 2.78 4.99 -12.22
C ASP A 344 3.04 5.26 -10.72
N VAL A 345 4.32 5.35 -10.36
CA VAL A 345 4.79 5.67 -9.01
C VAL A 345 5.77 6.83 -9.11
N VAL A 346 5.62 7.80 -8.21
CA VAL A 346 6.55 8.91 -8.03
C VAL A 346 7.17 8.88 -6.64
N LEU A 347 8.38 9.44 -6.53
CA LEU A 347 9.15 9.42 -5.29
C LEU A 347 9.30 10.83 -4.72
N SER A 348 9.45 10.97 -3.41
CA SER A 348 9.69 12.27 -2.79
C SER A 348 11.08 12.85 -3.10
N SER A 349 11.99 12.01 -3.58
CA SER A 349 13.34 12.37 -4.02
C SER A 349 13.88 11.28 -4.95
N CYS A 350 14.54 11.67 -6.05
CA CYS A 350 15.29 10.74 -6.90
C CYS A 350 16.70 10.44 -6.35
N ARG A 351 17.08 11.05 -5.22
CA ARG A 351 18.37 10.84 -4.57
C ARG A 351 18.20 10.54 -3.08
N VAL A 352 18.95 9.56 -2.61
CA VAL A 352 19.07 9.25 -1.17
C VAL A 352 20.52 9.18 -0.75
N ASP A 353 20.80 9.67 0.45
CA ASP A 353 22.15 9.69 1.00
C ASP A 353 22.22 8.76 2.22
N LEU A 354 23.05 7.73 2.14
CA LEU A 354 23.34 6.82 3.26
C LEU A 354 24.55 7.34 4.03
N SER A 355 24.34 7.77 5.28
CA SER A 355 25.39 8.33 6.12
C SER A 355 26.27 7.25 6.75
N GLN A 356 27.53 7.59 7.03
CA GLN A 356 28.39 6.71 7.80
C GLN A 356 27.86 6.52 9.22
N SER A 357 27.80 5.27 9.70
CA SER A 357 27.50 4.94 11.08
C SER A 357 28.73 4.47 11.85
N LEU A 358 28.71 4.71 13.17
CA LEU A 358 29.74 4.26 14.12
C LEU A 358 29.65 2.75 14.42
N GLY A 359 28.63 2.06 13.90
CA GLY A 359 28.41 0.62 14.09
C GLY A 359 27.03 0.19 13.60
N CYS A 360 26.91 -1.08 13.18
CA CYS A 360 25.67 -1.64 12.67
C CYS A 360 24.80 -2.17 13.81
N ARG A 361 23.52 -1.81 13.83
CA ARG A 361 22.54 -2.31 14.81
C ARG A 361 21.56 -3.25 14.12
N ASN A 362 21.36 -4.44 14.67
CA ASN A 362 20.46 -5.46 14.10
C ASN A 362 20.72 -5.74 12.61
N GLY A 363 21.98 -5.71 12.17
CA GLY A 363 22.35 -5.93 10.77
C GLY A 363 22.13 -4.73 9.82
N VAL A 364 21.66 -3.59 10.33
CA VAL A 364 21.53 -2.33 9.55
C VAL A 364 22.63 -1.36 9.96
N CYS A 365 23.43 -0.95 8.99
CA CYS A 365 24.52 0.01 9.19
C CYS A 365 24.09 1.43 8.86
N SER A 366 23.33 1.64 7.79
CA SER A 366 22.79 2.96 7.44
C SER A 366 21.41 2.76 6.82
N GLN A 367 20.53 3.75 7.00
CA GLN A 367 19.22 3.75 6.37
C GLN A 367 18.85 5.17 5.91
N ALA A 368 18.08 5.24 4.84
CA ALA A 368 17.44 6.45 4.35
C ALA A 368 15.97 6.15 4.04
N LEU A 369 15.11 7.16 4.19
CA LEU A 369 13.68 7.06 3.97
C LEU A 369 13.29 7.93 2.77
N VAL A 370 12.48 7.36 1.86
CA VAL A 370 11.84 8.06 0.75
C VAL A 370 10.35 7.76 0.82
N HIS A 371 9.52 8.75 0.52
CA HIS A 371 8.09 8.52 0.39
C HIS A 371 7.78 8.25 -1.08
N LEU A 372 6.85 7.34 -1.34
CA LEU A 372 6.31 7.10 -2.67
C LEU A 372 4.79 7.30 -2.66
N SER A 373 4.27 7.73 -3.80
CA SER A 373 2.83 7.88 -4.04
C SER A 373 2.51 7.28 -5.40
N ALA A 374 1.32 6.71 -5.53
CA ALA A 374 0.73 6.47 -6.85
C ALA A 374 0.56 7.80 -7.59
N VAL A 375 0.70 7.76 -8.92
CA VAL A 375 0.32 8.88 -9.78
C VAL A 375 -1.21 8.93 -9.83
N THR A 376 -1.79 10.12 -10.01
CA THR A 376 -3.20 10.28 -10.36
C THR A 376 -3.23 10.80 -11.79
N ASP A 377 -3.49 9.92 -12.75
CA ASP A 377 -3.44 10.25 -14.18
C ASP A 377 -4.82 10.36 -14.88
N PHE A 378 -5.89 10.08 -14.13
CA PHE A 378 -7.29 10.17 -14.57
C PHE A 378 -7.64 9.23 -15.74
N LEU A 379 -6.80 8.22 -16.00
CA LEU A 379 -7.06 7.18 -16.99
C LEU A 379 -7.84 6.03 -16.34
N ARG A 380 -8.33 5.10 -17.16
CA ARG A 380 -8.80 3.78 -16.71
C ARG A 380 -7.95 2.72 -17.37
N ASP A 381 -6.75 2.55 -16.87
CA ASP A 381 -5.74 1.65 -17.42
C ASP A 381 -5.55 0.36 -16.60
N GLY A 382 -6.27 0.22 -15.48
CA GLY A 382 -6.23 -0.93 -14.60
C GLY A 382 -4.91 -1.05 -13.82
N ASP A 383 -4.74 -2.15 -13.10
CA ASP A 383 -3.57 -2.28 -12.21
C ASP A 383 -2.24 -2.32 -12.99
N ARG A 384 -1.31 -1.45 -12.61
CA ARG A 384 0.01 -1.29 -13.27
C ARG A 384 1.15 -1.53 -12.31
N THR A 385 2.29 -2.01 -12.82
CA THR A 385 3.45 -2.31 -11.99
C THR A 385 4.65 -1.45 -12.38
N THR A 386 5.13 -0.67 -11.42
CA THR A 386 6.33 0.15 -11.54
C THR A 386 7.49 -0.47 -10.78
N GLN A 387 8.62 -0.62 -11.45
CA GLN A 387 9.88 -1.06 -10.85
C GLN A 387 10.67 0.14 -10.34
N ILE A 388 11.06 0.09 -9.07
CA ILE A 388 11.98 1.05 -8.45
C ILE A 388 13.36 0.41 -8.37
N SER A 389 14.36 1.07 -8.93
CA SER A 389 15.74 0.58 -8.94
C SER A 389 16.72 1.67 -8.52
N VAL A 390 17.93 1.26 -8.14
CA VAL A 390 19.03 2.18 -7.87
C VAL A 390 19.94 2.15 -9.09
N ASN A 391 20.19 3.31 -9.69
CA ASN A 391 21.13 3.46 -10.80
C ASN A 391 22.52 2.98 -10.37
N ARG A 392 23.33 2.58 -11.35
CA ARG A 392 24.70 2.12 -11.09
C ARG A 392 25.46 3.14 -10.25
N ILE A 393 25.92 2.71 -9.07
CA ILE A 393 26.53 3.62 -8.08
C ILE A 393 27.86 4.15 -8.61
N VAL A 394 28.02 5.48 -8.65
CA VAL A 394 29.25 6.17 -9.07
C VAL A 394 29.90 6.81 -7.85
N THR A 395 31.02 6.25 -7.40
CA THR A 395 31.76 6.71 -6.22
C THR A 395 33.25 6.40 -6.34
N SER A 396 34.08 7.14 -5.61
CA SER A 396 35.51 6.87 -5.50
C SER A 396 35.83 5.63 -4.66
N ASN A 397 34.85 5.12 -3.89
CA ASN A 397 35.01 3.91 -3.10
C ASN A 397 34.92 2.66 -3.98
N PHE A 398 35.99 1.86 -4.02
CA PHE A 398 36.09 0.68 -4.88
C PHE A 398 35.01 -0.38 -4.61
N LEU A 399 34.55 -0.52 -3.36
CA LEU A 399 33.58 -1.54 -2.96
C LEU A 399 32.20 -1.25 -3.56
N TRP A 400 31.79 0.01 -3.53
CA TRP A 400 30.47 0.47 -3.97
C TRP A 400 30.43 0.84 -5.46
N SER A 401 31.58 1.18 -6.05
CA SER A 401 31.68 1.64 -7.44
C SER A 401 31.17 0.56 -8.40
N GLY A 402 30.12 0.89 -9.14
CA GLY A 402 29.54 0.03 -10.15
C GLY A 402 28.55 -1.01 -9.64
N TYR A 403 28.28 -1.06 -8.32
CA TYR A 403 27.26 -1.93 -7.73
C TYR A 403 25.85 -1.44 -8.07
N THR A 404 24.95 -2.38 -8.32
CA THR A 404 23.53 -2.14 -8.61
C THR A 404 22.70 -3.02 -7.66
N PRO A 405 22.04 -2.43 -6.65
CA PRO A 405 21.14 -3.15 -5.74
C PRO A 405 19.97 -3.83 -6.45
N GLN A 406 19.35 -4.82 -5.80
CA GLN A 406 18.14 -5.47 -6.30
C GLN A 406 16.96 -4.49 -6.28
N SER A 407 16.27 -4.36 -7.41
CA SER A 407 15.07 -3.54 -7.56
C SER A 407 13.86 -4.11 -6.82
N VAL A 408 12.88 -3.26 -6.52
CA VAL A 408 11.57 -3.66 -5.99
C VAL A 408 10.47 -3.31 -6.99
N GLN A 409 9.36 -4.05 -6.94
CA GLN A 409 8.18 -3.81 -7.77
C GLN A 409 7.05 -3.33 -6.89
N ILE A 410 6.37 -2.28 -7.34
CA ILE A 410 5.18 -1.71 -6.70
C ILE A 410 4.04 -1.81 -7.71
N THR A 411 2.96 -2.47 -7.31
CA THR A 411 1.72 -2.55 -8.10
C THR A 411 0.78 -1.45 -7.63
N VAL A 412 0.35 -0.60 -8.55
CA VAL A 412 -0.65 0.44 -8.33
C VAL A 412 -2.01 -0.12 -8.73
N THR A 413 -3.00 0.09 -7.88
CA THR A 413 -4.41 -0.23 -8.14
C THR A 413 -5.12 1.00 -8.64
N ASP A 414 -5.75 0.87 -9.80
CA ASP A 414 -6.47 1.94 -10.52
C ASP A 414 -7.72 2.35 -9.72
N VAL A 415 -7.84 3.64 -9.40
CA VAL A 415 -9.02 4.21 -8.74
C VAL A 415 -9.63 5.24 -9.69
N PRO A 416 -10.86 5.02 -10.17
CA PRO A 416 -11.42 5.86 -11.23
C PRO A 416 -11.77 7.24 -10.70
N SER A 417 -11.33 8.30 -11.38
CA SER A 417 -11.85 9.66 -11.13
C SER A 417 -13.35 9.78 -11.43
N ALA A 418 -14.02 10.74 -10.79
CA ALA A 418 -15.46 10.95 -10.97
C ALA A 418 -15.81 12.37 -11.41
N TYR A 419 -16.94 12.48 -12.10
CA TYR A 419 -17.46 13.72 -12.65
C TYR A 419 -18.88 13.97 -12.14
N CYS A 420 -19.12 15.18 -11.69
CA CYS A 420 -20.42 15.69 -11.28
C CYS A 420 -20.85 16.80 -12.25
N TYR A 421 -22.14 16.85 -12.54
CA TYR A 421 -22.71 17.77 -13.51
C TYR A 421 -23.86 18.56 -12.88
N SER A 422 -23.95 19.85 -13.21
CA SER A 422 -25.08 20.73 -12.87
C SER A 422 -25.44 21.53 -14.11
N PHE A 423 -26.43 21.08 -14.87
CA PHE A 423 -26.76 21.62 -16.19
C PHE A 423 -28.14 22.24 -16.24
N THR A 424 -28.30 23.29 -17.05
CA THR A 424 -29.58 23.99 -17.27
C THR A 424 -30.22 24.50 -15.97
N ASP A 425 -31.42 24.05 -15.62
CA ASP A 425 -32.20 24.51 -14.46
C ASP A 425 -32.13 23.54 -13.27
N PRO A 426 -31.04 23.59 -12.50
CA PRO A 426 -30.00 22.57 -12.51
C PRO A 426 -30.49 21.13 -12.41
N HIS A 427 -30.35 20.40 -13.51
CA HIS A 427 -30.28 18.94 -13.51
C HIS A 427 -28.91 18.51 -12.96
N ILE A 428 -28.90 17.92 -11.77
CA ILE A 428 -27.69 17.44 -11.11
C ILE A 428 -27.50 15.95 -11.39
N ILE A 429 -26.28 15.59 -11.78
CA ILE A 429 -25.80 14.21 -11.88
C ILE A 429 -24.61 14.09 -10.91
N THR A 430 -24.78 13.30 -9.86
CA THR A 430 -23.74 13.07 -8.84
C THR A 430 -22.57 12.25 -9.38
N PHE A 431 -21.48 12.18 -8.62
CA PHE A 431 -20.31 11.38 -8.96
C PHE A 431 -20.61 9.91 -9.25
N ASP A 432 -21.56 9.33 -8.52
CA ASP A 432 -21.95 7.93 -8.65
C ASP A 432 -23.08 7.72 -9.70
N GLY A 433 -23.60 8.81 -10.27
CA GLY A 433 -24.57 8.81 -11.37
C GLY A 433 -26.04 8.96 -10.95
N ARG A 434 -26.32 9.31 -9.69
CA ARG A 434 -27.67 9.65 -9.23
C ARG A 434 -28.12 10.97 -9.85
N GLN A 435 -29.39 11.03 -10.25
CA GLN A 435 -29.98 12.18 -10.94
C GLN A 435 -31.09 12.81 -10.09
N TYR A 436 -31.11 14.13 -10.00
CA TYR A 436 -32.18 14.91 -9.38
C TYR A 436 -32.11 16.38 -9.85
N ASP A 437 -33.19 17.13 -9.64
CA ASP A 437 -33.26 18.54 -10.02
C ASP A 437 -33.17 19.43 -8.78
N ASN A 438 -32.42 20.54 -8.88
CA ASN A 438 -32.39 21.58 -7.87
C ASN A 438 -32.99 22.88 -8.41
N TYR A 439 -34.27 23.10 -8.14
CA TYR A 439 -34.99 24.33 -8.50
C TYR A 439 -34.96 25.42 -7.40
N GLN A 440 -34.22 25.21 -6.31
CA GLN A 440 -34.14 26.20 -5.22
C GLN A 440 -33.15 27.31 -5.55
N ILE A 441 -33.54 28.56 -5.29
CA ILE A 441 -32.64 29.72 -5.40
C ILE A 441 -31.76 29.86 -4.16
N GLY A 442 -30.58 30.47 -4.32
CA GLY A 442 -29.61 30.75 -3.26
C GLY A 442 -28.24 30.14 -3.53
N THR A 443 -27.40 30.12 -2.50
CA THR A 443 -26.03 29.59 -2.55
C THR A 443 -25.96 28.20 -1.92
N PHE A 444 -25.29 27.26 -2.58
CA PHE A 444 -25.18 25.86 -2.15
C PHE A 444 -23.74 25.36 -2.18
N VAL A 445 -23.42 24.38 -1.32
CA VAL A 445 -22.17 23.61 -1.42
C VAL A 445 -22.36 22.54 -2.49
N LEU A 446 -21.73 22.72 -3.66
CA LEU A 446 -21.78 21.75 -4.74
C LEU A 446 -20.88 20.54 -4.41
N TYR A 447 -19.67 20.81 -3.95
CA TYR A 447 -18.66 19.80 -3.64
C TYR A 447 -17.75 20.28 -2.51
N LYS A 448 -17.37 19.36 -1.63
CA LYS A 448 -16.43 19.58 -0.54
C LYS A 448 -15.62 18.31 -0.30
N SER A 449 -14.30 18.42 -0.33
CA SER A 449 -13.41 17.33 0.09
C SER A 449 -13.30 17.30 1.61
N THR A 450 -13.37 16.11 2.21
CA THR A 450 -13.07 15.90 3.64
C THR A 450 -11.59 15.67 3.89
N ARG A 451 -10.81 15.47 2.82
CA ARG A 451 -9.37 15.20 2.86
C ARG A 451 -8.54 16.47 2.81
N GLN A 452 -8.86 17.35 1.87
CA GLN A 452 -8.15 18.61 1.64
C GLN A 452 -9.12 19.79 1.85
N PRO A 453 -8.62 20.99 2.19
CA PRO A 453 -9.43 22.21 2.29
C PRO A 453 -9.86 22.73 0.90
N LEU A 454 -10.57 21.89 0.16
CA LEU A 454 -11.05 22.13 -1.19
C LEU A 454 -12.59 22.12 -1.20
N GLU A 455 -13.19 23.22 -1.62
CA GLU A 455 -14.65 23.42 -1.59
C GLU A 455 -15.11 24.24 -2.79
N VAL A 456 -16.23 23.83 -3.40
CA VAL A 456 -16.87 24.52 -4.51
C VAL A 456 -18.31 24.84 -4.13
N GLN A 457 -18.64 26.12 -4.14
CA GLN A 457 -19.99 26.63 -3.89
C GLN A 457 -20.56 27.22 -5.17
N VAL A 458 -21.89 27.14 -5.32
CA VAL A 458 -22.61 27.63 -6.50
C VAL A 458 -23.73 28.57 -6.10
N ARG A 459 -23.92 29.63 -6.87
CA ARG A 459 -25.04 30.56 -6.74
C ARG A 459 -26.07 30.30 -7.82
N GLN A 460 -27.33 30.24 -7.41
CA GLN A 460 -28.46 30.03 -8.31
C GLN A 460 -29.49 31.14 -8.16
N TRP A 461 -29.80 31.81 -9.27
CA TRP A 461 -30.84 32.85 -9.37
C TRP A 461 -32.12 32.29 -9.98
N GLU A 462 -33.22 33.05 -9.95
CA GLU A 462 -34.47 32.66 -10.61
C GLU A 462 -34.35 32.80 -12.14
N CYS A 463 -34.73 31.73 -12.86
CA CYS A 463 -34.77 31.70 -14.33
C CYS A 463 -35.98 30.88 -14.84
N GLY A 464 -37.01 30.73 -14.01
CA GLY A 464 -38.25 30.03 -14.34
C GLY A 464 -39.07 30.73 -15.43
N SER A 465 -40.14 30.06 -15.88
CA SER A 465 -41.14 30.72 -16.70
C SER A 465 -42.06 31.59 -15.82
N VAL A 466 -42.97 32.34 -16.44
CA VAL A 466 -43.94 33.21 -15.73
C VAL A 466 -44.82 32.42 -14.74
N VAL A 467 -44.92 31.09 -14.88
CA VAL A 467 -45.84 30.24 -14.11
C VAL A 467 -45.15 29.11 -13.34
N HIS A 468 -43.94 28.74 -13.74
CA HIS A 468 -43.16 27.71 -13.04
C HIS A 468 -41.85 28.31 -12.53
N HIS A 469 -41.67 28.28 -11.22
CA HIS A 469 -40.41 28.68 -10.58
C HIS A 469 -39.33 27.65 -10.88
N ALA A 470 -38.14 28.15 -11.22
CA ALA A 470 -36.94 27.35 -11.35
C ALA A 470 -35.72 28.24 -11.18
N SER A 471 -34.61 27.62 -10.80
CA SER A 471 -33.34 28.28 -10.62
C SER A 471 -32.38 27.96 -11.77
N CYS A 472 -31.37 28.81 -11.97
CA CYS A 472 -30.26 28.59 -12.88
C CYS A 472 -28.97 28.99 -12.19
N THR A 473 -27.89 28.26 -12.43
CA THR A 473 -26.58 28.63 -11.90
C THR A 473 -26.09 29.90 -12.59
N CYS A 474 -25.72 30.90 -11.79
CA CYS A 474 -25.22 32.20 -12.27
C CYS A 474 -23.78 32.47 -11.81
N GLY A 475 -23.19 31.60 -11.00
CA GLY A 475 -21.80 31.72 -10.60
C GLY A 475 -21.34 30.57 -9.75
N PHE A 476 -20.03 30.38 -9.67
CA PHE A 476 -19.39 29.48 -8.71
C PHE A 476 -18.19 30.14 -8.04
N VAL A 477 -17.87 29.68 -6.84
CA VAL A 477 -16.65 30.05 -6.13
C VAL A 477 -15.97 28.77 -5.66
N ALA A 478 -14.68 28.69 -5.92
CA ALA A 478 -13.86 27.56 -5.56
C ALA A 478 -12.75 28.01 -4.63
N ARG A 479 -12.52 27.21 -3.58
CA ARG A 479 -11.45 27.40 -2.62
C ARG A 479 -10.53 26.18 -2.66
N ASP A 480 -9.23 26.41 -2.84
CA ASP A 480 -8.16 25.41 -2.66
C ASP A 480 -7.17 25.92 -1.60
N GLY A 481 -7.26 25.40 -0.38
CA GLY A 481 -6.42 25.85 0.74
C GLY A 481 -6.65 27.30 1.11
N SER A 482 -5.68 28.16 0.79
CA SER A 482 -5.78 29.61 1.00
C SER A 482 -6.41 30.34 -0.19
N ASP A 483 -6.44 29.71 -1.36
CA ASP A 483 -6.71 30.38 -2.62
C ASP A 483 -8.21 30.30 -2.90
N VAL A 484 -8.83 31.46 -3.16
CA VAL A 484 -10.27 31.57 -3.42
C VAL A 484 -10.48 32.34 -4.71
N ILE A 485 -11.17 31.70 -5.66
CA ILE A 485 -11.48 32.27 -6.97
C ILE A 485 -12.98 32.16 -7.19
N ALA A 486 -13.61 33.27 -7.56
CA ALA A 486 -15.03 33.32 -7.92
C ALA A 486 -15.19 33.66 -9.40
N PHE A 487 -16.14 32.98 -10.05
CA PHE A 487 -16.58 33.25 -11.40
C PHE A 487 -18.09 33.52 -11.35
N ASP A 488 -18.44 34.80 -11.47
CA ASP A 488 -19.75 35.30 -11.05
C ASP A 488 -20.38 36.19 -12.13
N MET A 489 -21.59 35.86 -12.58
CA MET A 489 -22.45 36.71 -13.41
C MET A 489 -23.79 37.02 -12.74
N CYS A 490 -23.94 36.72 -11.44
CA CYS A 490 -25.17 36.93 -10.69
C CYS A 490 -25.48 38.42 -10.45
N ASN A 491 -24.50 39.32 -10.65
CA ASN A 491 -24.65 40.75 -10.38
C ASN A 491 -25.31 41.50 -11.56
N GLY A 492 -26.64 41.48 -11.63
CA GLY A 492 -27.45 42.24 -12.60
C GLY A 492 -28.70 41.49 -13.07
N GLU A 493 -29.26 41.90 -14.20
CA GLU A 493 -30.47 41.27 -14.77
C GLU A 493 -30.10 40.11 -15.72
N LEU A 494 -30.90 39.03 -15.66
CA LEU A 494 -30.75 37.85 -16.52
C LEU A 494 -30.70 38.25 -18.01
N GLY A 495 -29.68 37.79 -18.73
CA GLY A 495 -29.47 38.09 -20.15
C GLY A 495 -28.62 39.33 -20.44
N ASP A 496 -28.40 40.22 -19.46
CA ASP A 496 -27.60 41.43 -19.62
C ASP A 496 -26.23 41.36 -18.90
N THR A 497 -26.06 40.40 -17.99
CA THR A 497 -24.81 40.23 -17.24
C THR A 497 -23.75 39.42 -18.00
N ARG A 498 -22.49 39.64 -17.63
CA ARG A 498 -21.34 38.89 -18.13
C ARG A 498 -20.57 38.31 -16.95
N PRO A 499 -19.97 37.11 -17.09
CA PRO A 499 -19.20 36.53 -16.01
C PRO A 499 -17.94 37.33 -15.73
N HIS A 500 -17.70 37.57 -14.45
CA HIS A 500 -16.50 38.20 -13.93
C HIS A 500 -15.72 37.17 -13.11
N LEU A 501 -14.44 37.00 -13.44
CA LEU A 501 -13.50 36.21 -12.65
C LEU A 501 -12.81 37.11 -11.61
N SER A 502 -12.93 36.80 -10.32
CA SER A 502 -12.30 37.55 -9.23
C SER A 502 -11.45 36.63 -8.36
N VAL A 503 -10.27 37.12 -7.98
CA VAL A 503 -9.28 36.38 -7.20
C VAL A 503 -9.16 37.08 -5.84
N LYS A 504 -9.52 36.40 -4.75
CA LYS A 504 -9.82 37.09 -3.48
C LYS A 504 -8.70 37.12 -2.44
N ASN A 505 -7.72 36.22 -2.48
CA ASN A 505 -6.75 36.07 -1.38
C ASN A 505 -5.26 36.01 -1.79
N ARG A 506 -4.93 35.60 -3.03
CA ARG A 506 -3.54 35.38 -3.49
C ARG A 506 -3.39 35.53 -5.01
N ASP A 507 -2.18 35.85 -5.47
CA ASP A 507 -1.81 35.80 -6.89
C ASP A 507 -2.01 34.39 -7.46
N VAL A 508 -2.82 34.25 -8.53
CA VAL A 508 -3.09 32.94 -9.17
C VAL A 508 -1.79 32.30 -9.71
N GLY A 509 -0.82 33.12 -10.11
CA GLY A 509 0.47 32.71 -10.64
C GLY A 509 1.40 32.08 -9.60
N LYS A 510 1.05 32.16 -8.31
CA LYS A 510 1.73 31.45 -7.21
C LYS A 510 0.86 30.35 -6.58
N SER A 511 -0.42 30.23 -6.97
CA SER A 511 -1.41 29.40 -6.28
C SER A 511 -1.56 27.98 -6.84
N GLY A 512 -0.75 27.54 -7.81
CA GLY A 512 -0.91 26.21 -8.42
C GLY A 512 -2.24 26.02 -9.18
N ILE A 513 -3.02 27.10 -9.35
CA ILE A 513 -4.28 27.10 -10.07
C ILE A 513 -4.03 27.50 -11.52
N ARG A 514 -4.67 26.81 -12.45
CA ARG A 514 -4.60 27.06 -13.89
C ARG A 514 -5.98 27.38 -14.44
N ILE A 515 -6.10 28.52 -15.12
CA ILE A 515 -7.35 28.98 -15.74
C ILE A 515 -7.19 28.88 -17.26
N THR A 516 -8.09 28.15 -17.89
CA THR A 516 -8.10 28.00 -19.34
C THR A 516 -9.44 28.35 -19.96
N GLU A 517 -9.40 28.94 -21.14
CA GLU A 517 -10.56 29.36 -21.91
C GLU A 517 -10.64 28.63 -23.25
N SER A 518 -11.86 28.23 -23.62
CA SER A 518 -12.20 27.64 -24.91
C SER A 518 -13.43 28.36 -25.48
N TYR A 519 -13.60 28.27 -26.80
CA TYR A 519 -14.77 28.79 -27.51
C TYR A 519 -15.06 30.28 -27.24
N GLN A 520 -14.02 31.12 -27.28
CA GLN A 520 -14.13 32.57 -27.06
C GLN A 520 -14.75 32.89 -25.68
N GLY A 521 -14.28 32.20 -24.64
CA GLY A 521 -14.70 32.38 -23.26
C GLY A 521 -16.05 31.74 -22.89
N ARG A 522 -16.75 31.08 -23.83
CA ARG A 522 -17.98 30.32 -23.53
C ARG A 522 -17.72 29.07 -22.69
N LYS A 523 -16.48 28.58 -22.64
CA LYS A 523 -16.09 27.45 -21.80
C LYS A 523 -14.84 27.84 -21.01
N VAL A 524 -14.98 27.99 -19.70
CA VAL A 524 -13.89 28.37 -18.79
C VAL A 524 -13.61 27.20 -17.84
N THR A 525 -12.36 26.76 -17.73
CA THR A 525 -11.96 25.67 -16.83
C THR A 525 -10.94 26.16 -15.81
N MET A 526 -11.25 25.99 -14.53
CA MET A 526 -10.33 26.23 -13.41
C MET A 526 -9.82 24.89 -12.90
N THR A 527 -8.52 24.64 -13.03
CA THR A 527 -7.86 23.40 -12.60
C THR A 527 -6.99 23.67 -11.39
N PHE A 528 -7.16 22.84 -10.35
CA PHE A 528 -6.49 22.96 -9.06
C PHE A 528 -5.30 22.01 -8.93
N SER A 529 -4.50 22.25 -7.90
CA SER A 529 -3.30 21.49 -7.57
C SER A 529 -3.54 19.98 -7.37
N SER A 530 -4.68 19.63 -6.78
CA SER A 530 -5.16 18.26 -6.58
C SER A 530 -5.55 17.56 -7.89
N GLY A 531 -5.67 18.31 -8.99
CA GLY A 531 -6.23 17.88 -10.26
C GLY A 531 -7.77 17.89 -10.32
N THR A 532 -8.43 18.35 -9.24
CA THR A 532 -9.82 18.80 -9.30
C THR A 532 -9.94 19.89 -10.35
N PHE A 533 -11.05 19.93 -11.09
CA PHE A 533 -11.38 21.12 -11.88
C PHE A 533 -12.86 21.46 -11.77
N VAL A 534 -13.16 22.73 -11.97
CA VAL A 534 -14.51 23.24 -12.22
C VAL A 534 -14.53 23.90 -13.59
N ARG A 535 -15.45 23.46 -14.44
CA ARG A 535 -15.65 23.99 -15.78
C ARG A 535 -17.04 24.61 -15.88
N ALA A 536 -17.09 25.86 -16.34
CA ALA A 536 -18.32 26.56 -16.64
C ALA A 536 -18.53 26.67 -18.16
N ASP A 537 -19.68 26.18 -18.60
CA ASP A 537 -20.24 26.38 -19.94
C ASP A 537 -21.24 27.55 -19.88
N VAL A 538 -20.77 28.74 -20.28
CA VAL A 538 -21.46 30.03 -20.14
C VAL A 538 -22.49 30.24 -21.24
N SER A 539 -23.65 30.75 -20.86
CA SER A 539 -24.74 31.16 -21.74
C SER A 539 -25.39 32.45 -21.27
N ASP A 540 -26.33 32.99 -22.04
CA ASP A 540 -27.03 34.23 -21.68
C ASP A 540 -27.95 34.05 -20.45
N TRP A 541 -28.37 32.81 -20.17
CA TRP A 541 -29.23 32.47 -19.02
C TRP A 541 -28.45 32.14 -17.73
N GLY A 542 -27.12 32.07 -17.78
CA GLY A 542 -26.28 31.60 -16.68
C GLY A 542 -25.18 30.65 -17.16
N MET A 543 -24.93 29.57 -16.43
CA MET A 543 -23.90 28.59 -16.79
C MET A 543 -24.27 27.17 -16.38
N SER A 544 -23.82 26.19 -17.16
CA SER A 544 -23.76 24.80 -16.74
C SER A 544 -22.37 24.50 -16.16
N LEU A 545 -22.29 23.63 -15.16
CA LEU A 545 -21.05 23.28 -14.48
C LEU A 545 -20.71 21.80 -14.64
N THR A 546 -19.44 21.53 -14.93
CA THR A 546 -18.83 20.20 -14.83
C THR A 546 -17.72 20.26 -13.78
N LEU A 547 -17.77 19.34 -12.82
CA LEU A 547 -16.78 19.24 -11.75
C LEU A 547 -16.14 17.86 -11.79
N ARG A 548 -14.80 17.78 -11.73
CA ARG A 548 -14.07 16.52 -11.61
C ARG A 548 -13.47 16.39 -10.22
N ALA A 549 -13.78 15.30 -9.52
CA ALA A 549 -13.07 14.89 -8.32
C ALA A 549 -11.90 13.95 -8.67
N PRO A 550 -10.70 14.17 -8.10
CA PRO A 550 -9.58 13.26 -8.27
C PRO A 550 -9.80 11.96 -7.49
N SER A 551 -9.12 10.90 -7.91
CA SER A 551 -9.17 9.58 -7.27
C SER A 551 -8.80 9.60 -5.79
N SER A 552 -8.00 10.58 -5.38
CA SER A 552 -7.64 10.84 -3.98
C SER A 552 -8.82 11.27 -3.08
N ASP A 553 -9.95 11.66 -3.65
CA ASP A 553 -11.18 11.97 -2.94
C ASP A 553 -12.20 10.82 -2.91
N TRP A 554 -11.83 9.62 -3.39
CA TRP A 554 -12.69 8.45 -3.30
C TRP A 554 -13.20 8.25 -1.86
N SER A 555 -14.52 8.20 -1.69
CA SER A 555 -15.24 8.14 -0.39
C SER A 555 -14.97 9.32 0.57
N GLN A 556 -14.45 10.43 0.07
CA GLN A 556 -14.07 11.63 0.84
C GLN A 556 -14.74 12.90 0.30
N THR A 557 -15.94 12.78 -0.27
CA THR A 557 -16.70 13.91 -0.80
C THR A 557 -18.01 14.12 -0.07
N GLN A 558 -18.44 15.38 -0.04
CA GLN A 558 -19.70 15.85 0.52
C GLN A 558 -20.28 16.96 -0.36
N GLY A 559 -21.59 17.19 -0.25
CA GLY A 559 -22.29 18.25 -1.00
C GLY A 559 -23.32 17.69 -1.98
N LEU A 560 -23.84 18.58 -2.83
CA LEU A 560 -24.82 18.22 -3.85
C LEU A 560 -24.32 17.18 -4.87
N CYS A 561 -23.01 17.03 -5.04
CA CYS A 561 -22.40 16.05 -5.93
C CYS A 561 -22.34 14.60 -5.38
N GLY A 562 -22.78 14.35 -4.15
CA GLY A 562 -22.84 13.01 -3.57
C GLY A 562 -21.60 12.61 -2.79
N THR A 563 -21.43 11.30 -2.56
CA THR A 563 -20.39 10.73 -1.68
C THR A 563 -19.16 10.18 -2.41
N TYR A 564 -19.27 9.89 -3.71
CA TYR A 564 -18.19 9.37 -4.56
C TYR A 564 -17.60 8.06 -4.02
N ASP A 565 -18.45 7.04 -3.89
CA ASP A 565 -18.06 5.71 -3.40
C ASP A 565 -18.61 4.57 -4.27
N GLY A 566 -19.15 4.90 -5.44
CA GLY A 566 -19.79 3.98 -6.38
C GLY A 566 -21.24 3.61 -6.04
N GLN A 567 -21.85 4.23 -5.03
CA GLN A 567 -23.19 3.88 -4.55
C GLN A 567 -24.20 5.01 -4.79
N THR A 568 -25.09 4.84 -5.78
CA THR A 568 -26.11 5.88 -6.10
C THR A 568 -27.20 6.08 -5.03
N HIS A 569 -27.27 5.22 -4.01
CA HIS A 569 -28.36 5.23 -3.04
C HIS A 569 -28.06 6.03 -1.76
N ASN A 570 -26.79 6.30 -1.46
CA ASN A 570 -26.36 7.13 -0.34
C ASN A 570 -25.88 8.53 -0.77
N ASP A 571 -25.90 8.83 -2.07
CA ASP A 571 -25.60 10.15 -2.62
C ASP A 571 -26.47 11.27 -2.01
N LEU A 572 -27.73 10.99 -1.67
CA LEU A 572 -28.51 11.91 -0.85
C LEU A 572 -28.16 11.66 0.60
N HIS A 573 -27.44 12.60 1.21
CA HIS A 573 -26.95 12.47 2.57
C HIS A 573 -27.00 13.79 3.33
N THR A 574 -27.12 13.68 4.65
CA THR A 574 -27.00 14.81 5.58
C THR A 574 -25.53 15.22 5.76
N ALA A 575 -25.26 16.41 6.31
CA ALA A 575 -23.88 16.82 6.63
C ALA A 575 -23.18 15.86 7.64
N GLY A 576 -23.97 15.08 8.40
CA GLY A 576 -23.49 14.03 9.29
C GLY A 576 -23.20 12.67 8.62
N GLY A 577 -23.40 12.56 7.30
CA GLY A 577 -23.16 11.34 6.51
C GLY A 577 -24.30 10.30 6.54
N ALA A 578 -25.45 10.62 7.14
CA ALA A 578 -26.61 9.72 7.09
C ALA A 578 -27.33 9.83 5.74
N ALA A 579 -27.54 8.70 5.07
CA ALA A 579 -28.29 8.61 3.82
C ALA A 579 -29.77 8.98 4.03
N LEU A 580 -30.34 9.66 3.03
CA LEU A 580 -31.73 10.12 2.98
C LEU A 580 -32.52 9.30 1.95
N ASP A 581 -33.82 9.14 2.17
CA ASP A 581 -34.69 8.42 1.25
C ASP A 581 -34.95 9.22 -0.04
N ASN A 582 -35.36 8.53 -1.09
CA ASN A 582 -35.60 9.13 -2.41
C ASN A 582 -36.68 10.22 -2.42
N GLU A 583 -37.61 10.22 -1.46
CA GLU A 583 -38.68 11.22 -1.37
C GLU A 583 -38.20 12.56 -0.75
N ASP A 584 -37.00 12.59 -0.17
CA ASP A 584 -36.48 13.71 0.61
C ASP A 584 -35.49 14.62 -0.15
N VAL A 585 -35.53 14.63 -1.50
CA VAL A 585 -34.64 15.46 -2.34
C VAL A 585 -34.65 16.94 -1.93
N ALA A 586 -35.82 17.49 -1.59
CA ALA A 586 -35.93 18.88 -1.15
C ALA A 586 -35.24 19.12 0.21
N ALA A 587 -35.27 18.15 1.12
CA ALA A 587 -34.58 18.22 2.40
C ALA A 587 -33.07 18.11 2.20
N PHE A 588 -32.61 17.20 1.34
CA PHE A 588 -31.21 17.08 0.94
C PHE A 588 -30.67 18.39 0.36
N ILE A 589 -31.37 19.02 -0.59
CA ILE A 589 -30.96 20.31 -1.16
C ILE A 589 -30.88 21.39 -0.08
N SER A 590 -31.86 21.40 0.84
CA SER A 590 -31.92 22.40 1.93
C SER A 590 -30.78 22.24 2.93
N GLU A 591 -30.31 21.01 3.18
CA GLU A 591 -29.16 20.71 4.04
C GLU A 591 -27.88 21.37 3.51
N TRP A 592 -27.70 21.38 2.19
CA TRP A 592 -26.52 21.93 1.52
C TRP A 592 -26.66 23.39 1.12
N LYS A 593 -27.78 24.04 1.48
CA LYS A 593 -27.98 25.48 1.28
C LYS A 593 -27.25 26.29 2.35
N LEU A 594 -26.46 27.26 1.91
CA LEU A 594 -25.70 28.13 2.81
C LEU A 594 -26.56 29.27 3.35
N LEU A 595 -26.22 29.71 4.57
CA LEU A 595 -26.83 30.89 5.16
C LEU A 595 -26.24 32.17 4.54
N PRO A 596 -27.00 33.26 4.51
CA PRO A 596 -26.50 34.52 3.99
C PRO A 596 -25.22 34.98 4.71
N GLY A 597 -24.21 35.38 3.93
CA GLY A 597 -22.93 35.85 4.46
C GLY A 597 -21.96 34.76 4.93
N SER A 598 -22.36 33.47 4.90
CA SER A 598 -21.43 32.35 5.16
C SER A 598 -20.73 31.83 3.90
N SER A 599 -21.08 32.37 2.72
CA SER A 599 -20.50 31.93 1.46
C SER A 599 -19.09 32.48 1.23
N LEU A 600 -18.28 31.72 0.49
CA LEU A 600 -16.99 32.15 -0.06
C LEU A 600 -17.13 33.30 -1.08
N PHE A 601 -18.33 33.51 -1.63
CA PHE A 601 -18.65 34.71 -2.40
C PHE A 601 -18.69 35.99 -1.55
N ASP A 602 -18.90 35.88 -0.24
CA ASP A 602 -19.04 37.03 0.64
C ASP A 602 -17.84 37.20 1.58
N THR A 603 -17.32 36.08 2.10
CA THR A 603 -16.25 36.07 3.09
C THR A 603 -15.15 35.08 2.74
N VAL A 604 -13.90 35.50 2.85
CA VAL A 604 -12.73 34.63 2.70
C VAL A 604 -12.28 34.18 4.09
N PRO A 605 -12.35 32.88 4.44
CA PRO A 605 -11.93 32.44 5.76
C PRO A 605 -10.41 32.54 5.91
N SER A 606 -9.95 33.00 7.08
CA SER A 606 -8.52 33.04 7.41
C SER A 606 -7.95 31.61 7.47
N TYR A 607 -7.08 31.26 6.53
CA TYR A 607 -6.42 29.96 6.50
C TYR A 607 -5.07 30.00 7.25
N GLN A 608 -4.86 29.07 8.18
CA GLN A 608 -3.53 28.79 8.72
C GLN A 608 -2.86 27.78 7.79
N SER A 609 -1.63 28.07 7.36
CA SER A 609 -0.88 27.23 6.43
C SER A 609 -0.92 25.76 6.83
N ALA A 610 -1.40 24.90 5.92
CA ALA A 610 -1.14 23.46 6.02
C ALA A 610 0.37 23.21 6.05
N PRO A 611 0.82 22.10 6.67
CA PRO A 611 2.20 21.65 6.51
C PRO A 611 2.56 21.61 5.02
N ASN A 612 3.81 22.02 4.69
CA ASN A 612 4.30 22.03 3.32
C ASN A 612 4.03 20.67 2.66
N PRO A 613 3.27 20.60 1.56
CA PRO A 613 3.03 19.34 0.88
C PRO A 613 4.35 18.74 0.41
N HIS A 614 4.48 17.41 0.50
CA HIS A 614 5.64 16.70 -0.02
C HIS A 614 5.83 17.05 -1.50
N ARG A 615 7.08 17.18 -1.93
CA ARG A 615 7.42 17.34 -3.35
C ARG A 615 7.54 15.95 -3.93
N TYR A 616 6.96 15.74 -5.11
CA TYR A 616 7.05 14.49 -5.84
C TYR A 616 7.94 14.69 -7.07
N CYS A 617 8.80 13.72 -7.30
CA CYS A 617 9.82 13.71 -8.34
C CYS A 617 9.51 12.58 -9.32
N ASN A 618 9.54 12.92 -10.60
CA ASN A 618 9.63 11.90 -11.63
C ASN A 618 11.09 11.47 -11.78
N CYS A 619 11.36 10.18 -11.58
CA CYS A 619 12.70 9.58 -11.58
C CYS A 619 12.90 8.64 -12.77
N GLU A 620 12.26 8.91 -13.91
CA GLU A 620 12.56 8.22 -15.17
C GLU A 620 14.05 8.35 -15.52
N GLU A 621 14.63 7.27 -16.04
CA GLU A 621 16.02 7.25 -16.50
C GLU A 621 16.14 8.16 -17.73
N GLU A 622 16.96 9.23 -17.67
CA GLU A 622 17.14 10.15 -18.80
C GLU A 622 17.59 9.38 -20.05
N SER A 623 16.68 9.14 -20.99
CA SER A 623 17.04 8.70 -22.32
C SER A 623 17.84 9.83 -22.97
N HIS A 624 19.12 9.60 -23.24
CA HIS A 624 20.01 10.56 -23.91
C HIS A 624 19.28 11.34 -25.03
N PRO A 625 19.15 12.67 -24.95
CA PRO A 625 18.51 13.43 -26.01
C PRO A 625 19.44 13.48 -27.24
N THR A 626 19.09 12.72 -28.27
CA THR A 626 19.61 12.87 -29.63
C THR A 626 19.01 14.12 -30.28
N SER A 627 19.37 15.33 -29.80
CA SER A 627 19.40 16.52 -30.65
C SER A 627 20.17 17.68 -29.98
N PRO A 628 21.13 18.33 -30.66
CA PRO A 628 21.85 19.46 -30.11
C PRO A 628 21.10 20.75 -30.43
N ARG A 629 20.45 21.39 -29.45
CA ARG A 629 20.23 22.85 -29.49
C ARG A 629 20.00 23.45 -28.10
N THR A 630 20.86 24.45 -27.82
CA THR A 630 20.81 25.46 -26.73
C THR A 630 20.90 24.95 -25.29
N ARG A 631 22.15 24.73 -24.85
CA ARG A 631 22.59 24.70 -23.45
C ARG A 631 22.37 26.06 -22.78
N SER A 632 21.46 26.15 -21.81
CA SER A 632 21.74 26.87 -20.56
C SER A 632 22.37 25.88 -19.59
N GLN A 633 23.45 26.28 -18.91
CA GLN A 633 24.15 25.43 -17.94
C GLN A 633 23.25 25.17 -16.72
N PRO A 634 23.11 23.93 -16.23
CA PRO A 634 22.41 23.66 -14.97
C PRO A 634 23.23 24.17 -13.78
N ILE A 635 22.56 24.89 -12.88
CA ILE A 635 23.09 25.26 -11.57
C ILE A 635 23.08 23.99 -10.68
N PRO A 636 24.16 23.65 -9.94
CA PRO A 636 24.14 22.50 -9.05
C PRO A 636 23.32 22.82 -7.80
N GLY A 637 22.22 22.08 -7.57
CA GLY A 637 21.47 22.15 -6.31
C GLY A 637 19.94 22.21 -6.40
N SER A 638 19.33 22.17 -7.59
CA SER A 638 17.87 22.02 -7.72
C SER A 638 17.53 20.80 -8.56
N ASP A 639 16.94 19.77 -7.95
CA ASP A 639 16.24 18.72 -8.69
C ASP A 639 15.05 19.36 -9.42
N SER A 640 15.24 19.72 -10.69
CA SER A 640 14.22 20.36 -11.53
C SER A 640 13.06 19.43 -11.90
N SER A 641 13.12 18.13 -11.56
CA SER A 641 12.03 17.16 -11.81
C SER A 641 11.02 17.05 -10.66
N CYS A 642 11.28 17.68 -9.51
CA CYS A 642 10.43 17.60 -8.33
C CYS A 642 9.47 18.77 -8.24
N SER A 643 8.16 18.52 -8.13
CA SER A 643 7.14 19.56 -7.94
C SER A 643 6.10 19.14 -6.89
N HIS A 644 5.38 20.10 -6.32
CA HIS A 644 4.30 19.81 -5.37
C HIS A 644 3.11 19.07 -6.00
N HIS A 645 3.02 19.07 -7.34
CA HIS A 645 1.97 18.39 -8.11
C HIS A 645 2.55 17.31 -9.01
N GLY A 646 3.76 16.82 -8.70
CA GLY A 646 4.47 15.85 -9.53
C GLY A 646 3.79 14.49 -9.61
N ASN A 647 2.87 14.21 -8.68
CA ASN A 647 2.03 13.02 -8.65
C ASN A 647 0.73 13.16 -9.46
N VAL A 648 0.39 14.32 -10.02
CA VAL A 648 -0.85 14.52 -10.79
C VAL A 648 -0.50 14.72 -12.27
N ARG A 649 -1.09 13.91 -13.17
CA ARG A 649 -0.91 14.04 -14.62
C ARG A 649 -2.21 14.50 -15.27
N LEU A 650 -2.23 15.75 -15.70
CA LEU A 650 -3.41 16.34 -16.32
C LEU A 650 -3.41 16.13 -17.83
N HIS A 651 -4.55 15.65 -18.34
CA HIS A 651 -4.83 15.54 -19.76
C HIS A 651 -6.02 16.43 -20.11
N SER A 652 -5.88 17.24 -21.16
CA SER A 652 -6.95 18.07 -21.73
C SER A 652 -6.98 17.83 -23.22
N ILE A 653 -8.17 17.60 -23.77
CA ILE A 653 -8.33 17.25 -25.18
C ILE A 653 -8.94 18.41 -25.96
N ILE A 654 -9.86 19.15 -25.34
CA ILE A 654 -10.41 20.36 -25.93
C ILE A 654 -9.30 21.42 -26.05
N PRO A 655 -9.10 22.05 -27.23
CA PRO A 655 -8.18 23.15 -27.39
C PRO A 655 -8.51 24.28 -26.43
N THR A 656 -7.51 24.70 -25.66
CA THR A 656 -7.65 25.68 -24.60
C THR A 656 -6.55 26.73 -24.74
N LEU A 657 -6.91 27.98 -24.43
CA LEU A 657 -5.98 29.07 -24.22
C LEU A 657 -5.72 29.21 -22.72
N ASP A 658 -4.46 29.22 -22.31
CA ASP A 658 -4.09 29.48 -20.91
C ASP A 658 -4.11 30.98 -20.65
N VAL A 659 -5.13 31.43 -19.93
CA VAL A 659 -5.39 32.84 -19.61
C VAL A 659 -5.01 33.17 -18.16
N THR A 660 -4.39 32.23 -17.44
CA THR A 660 -4.03 32.39 -16.03
C THR A 660 -3.24 33.68 -15.77
N ALA A 661 -2.34 34.04 -16.69
CA ALA A 661 -1.50 35.24 -16.59
C ALA A 661 -2.29 36.55 -16.75
N GLU A 662 -3.40 36.55 -17.47
CA GLU A 662 -4.23 37.74 -17.68
C GLU A 662 -4.89 38.16 -16.36
N TYR A 663 -5.35 37.17 -15.60
CA TYR A 663 -5.97 37.35 -14.29
C TYR A 663 -4.95 37.47 -13.12
N ASN A 664 -3.65 37.35 -13.41
CA ASN A 664 -2.56 37.61 -12.45
C ASN A 664 -2.21 39.09 -12.30
N SER A 665 -2.72 39.96 -13.18
CA SER A 665 -2.19 41.32 -13.36
C SER A 665 -3.10 42.46 -12.88
N VAL A 666 -4.22 42.14 -12.22
CA VAL A 666 -5.25 43.16 -11.90
C VAL A 666 -4.87 44.10 -10.74
N GLU A 667 -3.71 43.94 -10.10
CA GLU A 667 -3.18 44.95 -9.14
C GLU A 667 -1.98 45.78 -9.62
N LEU A 668 -1.42 45.61 -10.83
CA LEU A 668 -0.16 46.30 -11.20
C LEU A 668 -0.18 47.20 -12.46
N PHE A 669 -1.30 47.34 -13.18
CA PHE A 669 -1.40 48.31 -14.28
C PHE A 669 -2.62 49.24 -14.19
N LYS A 670 -2.60 50.16 -13.22
CA LYS A 670 -3.25 51.47 -13.37
C LYS A 670 -2.27 52.57 -13.04
N GLY A 671 -1.51 52.98 -14.06
CA GLY A 671 -0.63 54.14 -13.94
C GLY A 671 0.39 54.31 -15.05
N HIS A 672 -0.01 54.37 -16.32
CA HIS A 672 0.59 55.27 -17.32
C HIS A 672 -0.22 55.20 -18.63
N HIS A 673 -0.98 56.26 -18.90
CA HIS A 673 -1.33 56.59 -20.27
C HIS A 673 -0.05 57.04 -20.97
N ASP A 674 0.63 56.13 -21.65
CA ASP A 674 1.58 56.50 -22.69
C ASP A 674 1.01 56.06 -24.04
N HIS A 675 0.49 57.03 -24.78
CA HIS A 675 0.22 56.90 -26.20
C HIS A 675 1.54 56.52 -26.92
N PRO A 676 1.58 55.42 -27.70
CA PRO A 676 2.73 55.17 -28.55
C PRO A 676 2.66 56.10 -29.78
N SER A 677 3.41 57.19 -29.69
CA SER A 677 3.86 57.96 -30.85
C SER A 677 4.82 57.11 -31.68
N TRP A 678 4.36 56.64 -32.84
CA TRP A 678 5.25 56.14 -33.89
C TRP A 678 5.66 57.32 -34.76
N ASN A 679 6.85 57.87 -34.51
CA ASN A 679 7.48 58.81 -35.41
C ASN A 679 8.02 58.05 -36.63
N SER A 680 7.41 58.34 -37.77
CA SER A 680 7.96 58.09 -39.10
C SER A 680 9.22 58.93 -39.30
N ASN A 681 10.33 58.28 -39.65
CA ASN A 681 11.49 58.96 -40.20
C ASN A 681 11.12 59.47 -41.60
N GLN A 682 10.83 60.77 -41.72
CA GLN A 682 11.04 61.49 -42.98
C GLN A 682 11.35 62.98 -42.74
N HIS A 683 12.40 63.42 -43.44
CA HIS A 683 13.03 64.73 -43.48
C HIS A 683 12.11 65.97 -43.43
N GLY A 684 12.56 67.02 -42.74
CA GLY A 684 12.05 68.38 -42.94
C GLY A 684 12.65 69.40 -41.98
N ARG A 685 13.15 70.52 -42.51
CA ARG A 685 13.84 71.62 -41.82
C ARG A 685 12.87 72.61 -41.14
N ALA A 686 13.41 73.24 -40.09
CA ALA A 686 13.33 74.67 -39.75
C ALA A 686 12.07 75.29 -39.08
N GLU A 687 12.42 76.13 -38.08
CA GLU A 687 11.82 77.42 -37.65
C GLU A 687 10.55 77.46 -36.78
N ASP A 688 10.79 77.70 -35.49
CA ASP A 688 10.35 78.86 -34.69
C ASP A 688 9.01 79.54 -35.05
N THR A 689 8.02 79.52 -34.14
CA THR A 689 7.48 80.71 -33.44
C THR A 689 6.22 80.44 -32.62
N SER A 690 6.14 81.17 -31.50
CA SER A 690 5.07 81.35 -30.51
C SER A 690 3.67 81.73 -31.04
N ALA A 691 2.59 81.34 -30.34
CA ALA A 691 1.57 82.25 -29.77
C ALA A 691 0.34 81.53 -29.16
N GLN A 692 -0.35 82.28 -28.30
CA GLN A 692 -1.39 82.01 -27.30
C GLN A 692 -2.82 81.62 -27.78
N PRO A 693 -3.74 81.26 -26.84
CA PRO A 693 -5.04 80.63 -27.12
C PRO A 693 -6.21 81.62 -27.25
N VAL A 694 -7.32 81.18 -27.87
CA VAL A 694 -8.59 81.93 -27.92
C VAL A 694 -9.77 81.01 -27.59
N GLU A 695 -10.55 81.43 -26.59
CA GLU A 695 -11.85 80.90 -26.19
C GLU A 695 -12.98 81.18 -27.21
N ARG A 696 -14.01 80.30 -27.20
CA ARG A 696 -15.45 80.55 -27.48
C ARG A 696 -16.17 79.20 -27.26
N GLY A 697 -17.23 79.01 -26.47
CA GLY A 697 -18.30 79.88 -26.01
C GLY A 697 -19.51 79.80 -26.92
N SER A 698 -20.50 78.91 -26.65
CA SER A 698 -21.92 79.08 -27.05
C SER A 698 -22.86 78.03 -26.46
N THR A 699 -24.07 78.50 -26.14
CA THR A 699 -25.18 77.96 -25.33
C THR A 699 -26.33 77.32 -26.11
N LEU A 700 -27.08 76.44 -25.40
CA LEU A 700 -28.56 76.23 -25.34
C LEU A 700 -29.40 75.98 -26.62
N THR A 701 -30.25 74.94 -26.59
CA THR A 701 -31.74 75.05 -26.55
C THR A 701 -32.42 73.66 -26.52
N GLY A 702 -33.52 73.55 -25.77
CA GLY A 702 -34.38 72.37 -25.69
C GLY A 702 -35.69 72.52 -26.46
N SER A 703 -36.41 71.40 -26.64
CA SER A 703 -37.84 71.38 -26.97
C SER A 703 -38.48 70.04 -26.56
N SER A 704 -39.76 70.11 -26.21
CA SER A 704 -40.59 69.08 -25.56
C SER A 704 -41.85 68.74 -26.38
N HIS A 705 -42.48 67.60 -26.02
CA HIS A 705 -43.82 67.04 -26.35
C HIS A 705 -43.81 65.84 -27.33
N GLY A 706 -44.51 64.71 -27.10
CA GLY A 706 -45.56 64.39 -26.12
C GLY A 706 -45.77 62.89 -25.89
N ALA A 707 -46.63 62.58 -24.91
CA ALA A 707 -46.80 61.27 -24.26
C ALA A 707 -47.99 60.45 -24.81
N ASN A 708 -47.94 59.11 -24.69
CA ASN A 708 -49.02 58.36 -24.05
C ASN A 708 -48.63 56.93 -23.57
N ASN A 709 -48.80 56.71 -22.27
CA ASN A 709 -49.21 55.51 -21.51
C ASN A 709 -48.77 54.09 -21.91
N GLN A 710 -47.97 53.47 -21.03
CA GLN A 710 -48.37 52.22 -20.35
C GLN A 710 -47.78 52.16 -18.94
N ARG A 711 -48.63 51.80 -17.98
CA ARG A 711 -48.38 51.83 -16.53
C ARG A 711 -47.64 50.55 -16.10
N SER A 712 -46.47 50.66 -15.50
CA SER A 712 -45.99 49.70 -14.49
C SER A 712 -45.67 50.46 -13.21
N ARG A 713 -46.22 49.97 -12.09
CA ARG A 713 -46.14 50.59 -10.77
C ARG A 713 -44.84 50.16 -10.10
N GLY A 714 -43.99 51.12 -9.77
CA GLY A 714 -42.87 50.93 -8.87
C GLY A 714 -43.31 50.84 -7.41
N ARG A 715 -42.51 50.12 -6.60
CA ARG A 715 -42.52 50.21 -5.14
C ARG A 715 -41.11 50.57 -4.69
N ARG A 716 -40.81 51.88 -4.67
CA ARG A 716 -39.64 52.46 -3.98
C ARG A 716 -40.01 52.70 -2.52
N GLN A 717 -39.26 52.13 -1.58
CA GLN A 717 -39.19 52.63 -0.21
C GLN A 717 -37.77 53.13 0.06
N SER A 718 -37.68 54.41 0.44
CA SER A 718 -36.44 55.11 0.75
C SER A 718 -36.01 54.84 2.19
N TYR A 719 -34.76 54.47 2.40
CA TYR A 719 -34.08 54.66 3.69
C TYR A 719 -33.22 55.92 3.60
N GLN A 720 -33.49 56.90 4.47
CA GLN A 720 -32.70 58.10 4.67
C GLN A 720 -31.45 57.77 5.48
N PHE A 721 -30.26 58.05 4.96
CA PHE A 721 -29.00 58.08 5.73
C PHE A 721 -28.65 59.53 6.07
N LEU A 722 -28.43 59.80 7.38
CA LEU A 722 -27.76 61.00 7.90
C LEU A 722 -26.23 60.77 7.90
N PRO A 723 -25.39 61.70 7.44
CA PRO A 723 -23.94 61.56 7.49
C PRO A 723 -23.32 62.29 8.68
N ASN A 724 -22.37 61.65 9.37
CA ASN A 724 -21.28 62.35 10.11
C ASN A 724 -20.23 61.35 10.61
N ALA A 725 -19.07 61.26 9.94
CA ALA A 725 -17.70 61.08 10.48
C ALA A 725 -16.70 60.80 9.32
N PRO A 726 -15.39 61.10 9.47
CA PRO A 726 -14.56 61.63 8.38
C PRO A 726 -13.90 60.57 7.50
N TYR A 727 -13.81 60.91 6.21
CA TYR A 727 -13.19 60.15 5.13
C TYR A 727 -11.69 59.88 5.35
N GLN A 728 -11.30 58.62 5.41
CA GLN A 728 -10.07 58.14 4.79
C GLN A 728 -10.42 57.67 3.38
N SER A 729 -9.71 58.19 2.37
CA SER A 729 -9.96 57.92 0.96
C SER A 729 -9.64 56.47 0.60
N LEU A 730 -10.66 55.61 0.57
CA LEU A 730 -10.61 54.30 -0.06
C LEU A 730 -10.82 54.45 -1.57
N SER A 731 -10.08 53.68 -2.39
CA SER A 731 -10.29 53.61 -3.84
C SER A 731 -11.63 52.95 -4.14
N GLN A 732 -12.19 53.26 -5.30
CA GLN A 732 -13.52 52.83 -5.74
C GLN A 732 -13.65 51.29 -5.88
N SER A 733 -12.54 50.58 -6.12
CA SER A 733 -12.49 49.11 -6.18
C SER A 733 -12.64 48.43 -4.81
N HIS A 734 -12.05 49.00 -3.75
CA HIS A 734 -12.22 48.50 -2.38
C HIS A 734 -13.63 48.74 -1.83
N LEU A 735 -14.42 49.62 -2.46
CA LEU A 735 -15.82 49.85 -2.08
C LEU A 735 -16.78 48.87 -2.78
N GLU A 736 -16.40 48.28 -3.91
CA GLU A 736 -17.21 47.31 -4.65
C GLU A 736 -17.03 45.88 -4.09
N ASP A 737 -15.81 45.51 -3.66
CA ASP A 737 -15.51 44.19 -3.06
C ASP A 737 -16.21 43.91 -1.72
N PHE A 738 -16.67 44.94 -1.00
CA PHE A 738 -17.32 44.80 0.31
C PHE A 738 -18.85 44.92 0.29
N THR A 739 -19.49 45.12 -0.87
CA THR A 739 -20.96 45.35 -0.92
C THR A 739 -21.69 44.70 -2.10
N TYR A 740 -21.24 43.55 -2.60
CA TYR A 740 -22.11 42.75 -3.46
C TYR A 740 -23.09 41.95 -2.59
N PHE A 741 -24.36 42.36 -2.61
CA PHE A 741 -25.46 41.72 -1.89
C PHE A 741 -26.23 40.85 -2.87
N PHE A 742 -26.28 39.53 -2.64
CA PHE A 742 -27.07 38.58 -3.43
C PHE A 742 -28.44 38.39 -2.76
N PRO A 743 -29.53 39.00 -3.27
CA PRO A 743 -30.82 39.03 -2.58
C PRO A 743 -31.44 37.66 -2.31
N GLU A 744 -31.22 36.70 -3.22
CA GLU A 744 -31.83 35.37 -3.22
C GLU A 744 -31.40 34.53 -2.01
N ASP A 745 -30.23 34.79 -1.42
CA ASP A 745 -29.82 34.16 -0.16
C ASP A 745 -30.72 34.61 1.01
N HIS A 746 -31.21 35.85 0.97
CA HIS A 746 -32.02 36.46 2.02
C HIS A 746 -33.54 36.26 1.83
N GLU A 747 -33.96 35.65 0.73
CA GLU A 747 -35.34 35.27 0.52
C GLU A 747 -35.68 34.02 1.33
N MET A 748 -36.79 34.06 2.10
CA MET A 748 -37.29 32.85 2.75
C MET A 748 -37.63 31.83 1.66
N ALA A 749 -37.14 30.60 1.78
CA ALA A 749 -37.41 29.52 0.84
C ALA A 749 -38.91 29.51 0.49
N ALA A 750 -39.24 29.94 -0.73
CA ALA A 750 -40.61 29.91 -1.20
C ALA A 750 -41.07 28.46 -1.09
N ARG A 751 -42.17 28.22 -0.36
CA ARG A 751 -42.75 26.88 -0.28
C ARG A 751 -43.02 26.41 -1.72
N PRO A 752 -42.58 25.21 -2.13
CA PRO A 752 -42.88 24.65 -3.45
C PRO A 752 -44.39 24.44 -3.69
N GLU A 753 -45.23 24.63 -2.66
CA GLU A 753 -46.64 24.27 -2.65
C GLU A 753 -47.57 25.19 -3.47
N SER A 754 -47.10 26.29 -4.06
CA SER A 754 -47.99 27.24 -4.77
C SER A 754 -47.95 27.20 -6.30
N SER A 755 -46.94 26.58 -6.92
CA SER A 755 -46.87 26.43 -8.39
C SER A 755 -47.39 25.06 -8.81
N PRO A 756 -48.39 24.98 -9.71
CA PRO A 756 -48.87 23.70 -10.22
C PRO A 756 -47.72 22.96 -10.93
N ALA A 757 -47.69 21.64 -10.80
CA ALA A 757 -46.74 20.81 -11.54
C ALA A 757 -46.85 21.10 -13.05
N PRO A 758 -45.73 21.17 -13.79
CA PRO A 758 -45.76 21.47 -15.20
C PRO A 758 -46.57 20.40 -15.95
N THR A 759 -47.47 20.83 -16.83
CA THR A 759 -48.36 19.94 -17.60
C THR A 759 -48.21 20.18 -19.10
N TRP A 760 -48.52 19.16 -19.89
CA TRP A 760 -48.60 19.27 -21.35
C TRP A 760 -50.04 19.49 -21.82
N PRO A 761 -50.28 20.26 -22.91
CA PRO A 761 -49.30 21.12 -23.59
C PRO A 761 -48.86 22.30 -22.71
N THR A 762 -47.71 22.88 -23.03
CA THR A 762 -47.22 24.11 -22.37
C THR A 762 -48.12 25.31 -22.71
N GLN A 763 -47.81 26.49 -22.16
CA GLN A 763 -48.64 27.69 -22.32
C GLN A 763 -48.65 28.22 -23.76
N SER A 764 -47.54 28.06 -24.46
CA SER A 764 -47.39 28.34 -25.89
C SER A 764 -48.08 27.31 -26.78
N GLY A 765 -48.56 26.20 -26.19
CA GLY A 765 -49.22 25.10 -26.88
C GLY A 765 -48.29 23.98 -27.34
N LEU A 766 -47.03 23.95 -26.88
CA LEU A 766 -46.08 22.89 -27.22
C LEU A 766 -46.52 21.57 -26.57
N THR A 767 -46.65 20.51 -27.37
CA THR A 767 -46.96 19.17 -26.87
C THR A 767 -45.68 18.39 -26.53
N GLN A 768 -45.79 17.40 -25.63
CA GLN A 768 -44.66 16.53 -25.29
C GLN A 768 -44.01 15.88 -26.52
N HIS A 769 -44.83 15.48 -27.51
CA HIS A 769 -44.32 14.89 -28.75
C HIS A 769 -43.52 15.90 -29.58
N GLN A 770 -44.01 17.13 -29.72
CA GLN A 770 -43.31 18.19 -30.44
C GLN A 770 -41.99 18.57 -29.75
N ALA A 771 -42.02 18.73 -28.42
CA ALA A 771 -40.82 18.98 -27.62
C ALA A 771 -39.79 17.87 -27.81
N ARG A 772 -40.21 16.60 -27.73
CA ARG A 772 -39.31 15.45 -27.94
C ARG A 772 -38.71 15.43 -29.34
N VAL A 773 -39.47 15.74 -30.39
CA VAL A 773 -38.95 15.82 -31.77
C VAL A 773 -37.93 16.95 -31.91
N GLN A 774 -38.18 18.10 -31.30
CA GLN A 774 -37.24 19.24 -31.31
C GLN A 774 -35.94 18.88 -30.59
N CYS A 775 -36.02 18.35 -29.36
CA CYS A 775 -34.86 17.90 -28.59
C CYS A 775 -34.09 16.76 -29.27
N GLN A 776 -34.77 15.80 -29.90
CA GLN A 776 -34.09 14.76 -30.68
C GLN A 776 -33.30 15.34 -31.85
N ARG A 777 -33.87 16.32 -32.56
CA ARG A 777 -33.18 16.98 -33.67
C ARG A 777 -31.98 17.78 -33.20
N ALA A 778 -32.10 18.49 -32.08
CA ALA A 778 -31.03 19.37 -31.61
C ALA A 778 -29.94 18.62 -30.85
N VAL A 779 -30.31 17.66 -29.99
CA VAL A 779 -29.37 16.96 -29.09
C VAL A 779 -28.89 15.65 -29.71
N ALA A 780 -29.80 14.73 -30.06
CA ALA A 780 -29.41 13.40 -30.54
C ALA A 780 -28.81 13.40 -31.96
N ASN A 781 -29.21 14.36 -32.80
CA ASN A 781 -28.64 14.55 -34.14
C ASN A 781 -27.57 15.66 -34.18
N SER A 782 -27.10 16.13 -33.02
CA SER A 782 -25.99 17.09 -32.95
C SER A 782 -24.69 16.49 -33.50
N SER A 783 -23.75 17.33 -33.91
CA SER A 783 -22.44 16.87 -34.36
C SER A 783 -21.70 16.08 -33.26
N VAL A 784 -21.82 16.49 -32.00
CA VAL A 784 -21.18 15.82 -30.86
C VAL A 784 -21.81 14.44 -30.60
N ALA A 785 -23.14 14.32 -30.62
CA ALA A 785 -23.82 13.04 -30.41
C ALA A 785 -23.49 12.04 -31.53
N LEU A 786 -23.41 12.50 -32.78
CA LEU A 786 -23.07 11.66 -33.92
C LEU A 786 -21.58 11.31 -33.95
N GLY A 787 -20.70 12.29 -33.70
CA GLY A 787 -19.25 12.11 -33.72
C GLY A 787 -18.72 11.28 -32.57
N CYS A 788 -19.25 11.48 -31.36
CA CYS A 788 -18.88 10.76 -30.14
C CYS A 788 -19.83 9.60 -29.82
N GLY A 789 -20.73 9.21 -30.72
CA GLY A 789 -21.81 8.27 -30.43
C GLY A 789 -21.34 6.89 -29.92
N ARG A 790 -20.14 6.45 -30.31
CA ARG A 790 -19.52 5.23 -29.78
C ARG A 790 -19.15 5.34 -28.30
N LEU A 791 -18.58 6.47 -27.88
CA LEU A 791 -18.21 6.72 -26.50
C LEU A 791 -19.43 7.00 -25.65
N LEU A 792 -20.32 7.90 -26.09
CA LEU A 792 -21.49 8.33 -25.32
C LEU A 792 -22.53 7.22 -25.11
N GLY A 793 -22.73 6.37 -26.13
CA GLY A 793 -23.76 5.35 -26.13
C GLY A 793 -25.20 5.92 -26.09
N PRO A 794 -26.22 5.06 -26.24
CA PRO A 794 -27.61 5.50 -26.34
C PRO A 794 -28.18 6.04 -25.02
N ALA A 795 -27.64 5.61 -23.87
CA ALA A 795 -28.14 5.99 -22.55
C ALA A 795 -27.91 7.49 -22.26
N ILE A 796 -26.66 7.97 -22.42
CA ILE A 796 -26.31 9.38 -22.17
C ILE A 796 -27.05 10.30 -23.13
N VAL A 797 -27.10 9.95 -24.42
CA VAL A 797 -27.83 10.76 -25.41
C VAL A 797 -29.32 10.83 -25.08
N SER A 798 -29.93 9.72 -24.66
CA SER A 798 -31.34 9.70 -24.26
C SER A 798 -31.60 10.51 -23.00
N GLN A 799 -30.65 10.53 -22.06
CA GLN A 799 -30.70 11.35 -20.85
C GLN A 799 -30.65 12.84 -21.18
N ALA A 800 -29.69 13.28 -22.01
CA ALA A 800 -29.60 14.67 -22.43
C ALA A 800 -30.83 15.15 -23.22
N VAL A 801 -31.46 14.26 -23.99
CA VAL A 801 -32.76 14.54 -24.65
C VAL A 801 -33.89 14.66 -23.62
N ALA A 802 -33.91 13.84 -22.58
CA ALA A 802 -34.93 13.91 -21.53
C ALA A 802 -34.82 15.21 -20.71
N MET A 803 -33.59 15.65 -20.40
CA MET A 803 -33.31 16.95 -19.79
C MET A 803 -33.87 18.09 -20.65
N CYS A 804 -33.51 18.13 -21.95
CA CYS A 804 -34.04 19.13 -22.89
C CYS A 804 -35.58 19.15 -22.96
N VAL A 805 -36.24 17.98 -22.91
CA VAL A 805 -37.72 17.93 -22.92
C VAL A 805 -38.29 18.52 -21.63
N SER A 806 -37.62 18.32 -20.49
CA SER A 806 -38.02 18.86 -19.19
C SER A 806 -37.80 20.38 -19.13
N ASP A 807 -36.66 20.87 -19.63
CA ASP A 807 -36.38 22.31 -19.80
C ASP A 807 -37.50 22.98 -20.62
N LEU A 808 -37.85 22.40 -21.79
CA LEU A 808 -38.92 22.93 -22.64
C LEU A 808 -40.28 22.90 -21.96
N GLN A 809 -40.54 21.92 -21.11
CA GLN A 809 -41.79 21.83 -20.35
C GLN A 809 -41.88 22.96 -19.32
N LEU A 810 -40.76 23.28 -18.67
CA LEU A 810 -40.70 24.22 -17.55
C LEU A 810 -40.58 25.68 -18.01
N LYS A 811 -39.72 25.92 -19.01
CA LYS A 811 -39.40 27.26 -19.54
C LYS A 811 -40.34 27.68 -20.65
N ASP A 812 -40.85 26.73 -21.43
CA ASP A 812 -41.69 26.98 -22.60
C ASP A 812 -41.04 27.93 -23.63
N ASP A 813 -39.71 27.82 -23.78
CA ASP A 813 -38.90 28.67 -24.65
C ASP A 813 -37.92 27.83 -25.48
N GLN A 814 -37.89 28.08 -26.79
CA GLN A 814 -37.04 27.40 -27.75
C GLN A 814 -35.54 27.71 -27.57
N ALA A 815 -35.17 28.78 -26.86
CA ALA A 815 -33.77 29.07 -26.55
C ALA A 815 -33.07 27.93 -25.77
N TRP A 816 -33.84 27.12 -25.05
CA TRP A 816 -33.35 26.02 -24.20
C TRP A 816 -33.07 24.71 -24.96
N VAL A 817 -33.51 24.58 -26.21
CA VAL A 817 -33.41 23.34 -26.99
C VAL A 817 -31.96 22.83 -27.13
N GLY A 818 -30.97 23.74 -27.12
CA GLY A 818 -29.55 23.42 -27.22
C GLY A 818 -28.78 23.46 -25.89
N ALA A 819 -29.43 23.76 -24.77
CA ALA A 819 -28.76 24.05 -23.50
C ALA A 819 -28.07 22.82 -22.88
N THR A 820 -28.49 21.61 -23.27
CA THR A 820 -27.90 20.33 -22.80
C THR A 820 -26.75 19.81 -23.68
N LEU A 821 -26.42 20.49 -24.79
CA LEU A 821 -25.30 20.08 -25.65
C LEU A 821 -23.94 20.00 -24.95
N PRO A 822 -23.56 20.93 -24.05
CA PRO A 822 -22.26 20.85 -23.41
C PRO A 822 -22.12 19.62 -22.49
N LEU A 823 -23.22 19.01 -22.01
CA LEU A 823 -23.16 17.75 -21.26
C LEU A 823 -22.58 16.63 -22.14
N LEU A 824 -23.04 16.54 -23.39
CA LEU A 824 -22.53 15.54 -24.34
C LEU A 824 -21.06 15.81 -24.72
N GLU A 825 -20.67 17.07 -24.83
CA GLU A 825 -19.27 17.44 -25.09
C GLU A 825 -18.37 17.05 -23.93
N ASN A 826 -18.76 17.38 -22.70
CA ASN A 826 -17.98 17.09 -21.49
C ASN A 826 -17.91 15.58 -21.22
N GLU A 827 -18.99 14.83 -21.46
CA GLU A 827 -18.99 13.36 -21.40
C GLU A 827 -18.14 12.72 -22.51
N CYS A 828 -18.12 13.29 -23.71
CA CYS A 828 -17.27 12.82 -24.78
C CYS A 828 -15.79 13.03 -24.44
N GLU A 829 -15.41 14.22 -23.95
CA GLU A 829 -14.04 14.48 -23.51
C GLU A 829 -13.64 13.54 -22.37
N ARG A 830 -14.49 13.38 -21.34
CA ARG A 830 -14.25 12.48 -20.21
C ARG A 830 -13.87 11.08 -20.68
N ARG A 831 -14.73 10.45 -21.49
CA ARG A 831 -14.52 9.06 -21.94
C ARG A 831 -13.29 8.93 -22.84
N LEU A 832 -12.99 9.97 -23.62
CA LEU A 832 -11.82 9.98 -24.47
C LEU A 832 -10.51 10.12 -23.67
N VAL A 833 -10.53 10.86 -22.55
CA VAL A 833 -9.43 10.89 -21.58
C VAL A 833 -9.27 9.52 -20.92
N GLU A 834 -10.36 8.93 -20.42
CA GLU A 834 -10.33 7.63 -19.73
C GLU A 834 -9.81 6.48 -20.63
N GLU A 835 -10.08 6.49 -21.94
CA GLU A 835 -9.71 5.41 -22.90
C GLU A 835 -8.38 5.64 -23.67
N ARG A 836 -7.52 6.58 -23.24
CA ARG A 836 -6.38 7.11 -24.02
C ARG A 836 -5.32 6.09 -24.51
N GLY A 837 -5.29 4.86 -24.00
CA GLY A 837 -4.45 3.76 -24.52
C GLY A 837 -4.73 3.34 -25.98
N ARG A 838 -5.72 3.95 -26.67
CA ARG A 838 -6.11 3.67 -28.06
C ARG A 838 -6.13 4.91 -28.97
N GLU A 839 -5.16 5.82 -28.83
CA GLU A 839 -5.08 7.09 -29.58
C GLU A 839 -5.23 6.95 -31.11
N GLY A 840 -4.83 5.80 -31.70
CA GLY A 840 -4.97 5.55 -33.14
C GLY A 840 -6.40 5.34 -33.65
N GLU A 841 -7.37 5.05 -32.78
CA GLU A 841 -8.76 4.75 -33.18
C GLU A 841 -9.74 5.94 -33.03
N HIS A 842 -9.29 7.07 -32.46
CA HIS A 842 -10.18 8.15 -32.00
C HIS A 842 -9.97 9.51 -32.69
N GLN A 843 -9.19 9.55 -33.77
CA GLN A 843 -8.84 10.81 -34.46
C GLN A 843 -10.04 11.56 -35.06
N GLU A 844 -11.08 10.83 -35.47
CA GLU A 844 -12.36 11.42 -35.90
C GLU A 844 -13.07 12.13 -34.73
N MET A 845 -13.08 11.56 -33.52
CA MET A 845 -13.74 12.12 -32.34
C MET A 845 -13.04 13.39 -31.85
N LEU A 846 -11.70 13.40 -31.88
CA LEU A 846 -10.88 14.59 -31.59
C LEU A 846 -11.27 15.76 -32.49
N SER A 847 -11.56 15.52 -33.77
CA SER A 847 -11.94 16.59 -34.70
C SER A 847 -13.27 17.26 -34.34
N PHE A 848 -14.23 16.52 -33.77
CA PHE A 848 -15.52 17.07 -33.33
C PHE A 848 -15.39 17.94 -32.08
N LEU A 849 -14.56 17.52 -31.11
CA LEU A 849 -14.29 18.31 -29.90
C LEU A 849 -13.45 19.56 -30.21
N LYS A 850 -12.53 19.48 -31.19
CA LYS A 850 -11.75 20.63 -31.63
C LYS A 850 -12.61 21.66 -32.38
N CYS A 851 -13.53 21.19 -33.23
CA CYS A 851 -14.28 22.03 -34.15
C CYS A 851 -15.79 21.75 -34.03
N PRO A 852 -16.46 22.44 -33.09
CA PRO A 852 -17.90 22.31 -32.88
C PRO A 852 -18.69 22.52 -34.18
N ASN A 853 -19.75 21.73 -34.37
CA ASN A 853 -20.62 21.77 -35.55
C ASN A 853 -19.89 21.71 -36.90
N LEU A 854 -18.65 21.19 -36.94
CA LEU A 854 -17.79 21.21 -38.13
C LEU A 854 -17.66 22.62 -38.74
N CYS A 855 -17.52 23.63 -37.87
CA CYS A 855 -17.46 25.04 -38.24
C CYS A 855 -18.66 25.51 -39.09
N ASN A 856 -19.82 24.85 -38.93
CA ASN A 856 -21.05 25.07 -39.68
C ASN A 856 -20.88 25.10 -41.21
N GLY A 857 -19.82 24.49 -41.75
CA GLY A 857 -19.46 24.59 -43.17
C GLY A 857 -18.97 25.97 -43.64
N ASN A 858 -18.86 26.94 -42.72
CA ASN A 858 -18.44 28.33 -42.98
C ASN A 858 -17.02 28.62 -42.48
N GLY A 859 -16.22 27.58 -42.24
CA GLY A 859 -14.84 27.72 -41.81
C GLY A 859 -14.04 26.44 -42.03
N GLN A 860 -12.75 26.52 -41.72
CA GLN A 860 -11.83 25.39 -41.76
C GLN A 860 -11.40 25.01 -40.34
N CYS A 861 -11.47 23.72 -40.02
CA CYS A 861 -11.01 23.19 -38.74
C CYS A 861 -9.48 23.21 -38.65
N SER A 862 -8.95 23.69 -37.52
CA SER A 862 -7.52 23.74 -37.20
C SER A 862 -7.23 23.10 -35.84
N GLU A 863 -5.95 22.99 -35.48
CA GLU A 863 -5.54 22.53 -34.14
C GLU A 863 -6.07 23.40 -33.00
N TRP A 864 -6.41 24.66 -33.27
CA TRP A 864 -6.89 25.64 -32.29
C TRP A 864 -8.40 25.92 -32.41
N GLY A 865 -9.12 25.10 -33.18
CA GLY A 865 -10.55 25.25 -33.44
C GLY A 865 -10.87 25.82 -34.83
N CYS A 866 -12.07 26.39 -34.98
CA CYS A 866 -12.58 26.85 -36.27
C CYS A 866 -11.98 28.18 -36.74
N VAL A 867 -11.48 28.20 -37.97
CA VAL A 867 -11.04 29.41 -38.68
C VAL A 867 -12.13 29.78 -39.68
N CYS A 868 -12.91 30.81 -39.38
CA CYS A 868 -14.07 31.19 -40.19
C CYS A 868 -13.70 31.86 -41.51
N PHE A 869 -14.49 31.60 -42.55
CA PHE A 869 -14.37 32.29 -43.83
C PHE A 869 -14.82 33.75 -43.70
N PRO A 870 -14.32 34.66 -44.56
CA PRO A 870 -14.69 36.07 -44.52
C PRO A 870 -16.21 36.28 -44.53
N GLY A 871 -16.71 37.08 -43.57
CA GLY A 871 -18.15 37.32 -43.40
C GLY A 871 -18.83 36.40 -42.38
N PHE A 872 -18.09 35.46 -41.77
CA PHE A 872 -18.57 34.64 -40.66
C PHE A 872 -17.64 34.80 -39.43
N GLY A 873 -18.24 34.76 -38.24
CA GLY A 873 -17.57 34.83 -36.92
C GLY A 873 -18.25 33.87 -35.93
N SER A 874 -17.91 33.97 -34.64
CA SER A 874 -18.15 32.99 -33.55
C SER A 874 -17.21 31.78 -33.54
N TYR A 875 -17.17 31.07 -32.42
CA TYR A 875 -16.30 29.90 -32.20
C TYR A 875 -16.58 28.71 -33.14
N ASP A 876 -17.78 28.64 -33.74
CA ASP A 876 -18.19 27.59 -34.67
C ASP A 876 -18.56 28.13 -36.05
N CYS A 877 -18.29 29.40 -36.34
CA CYS A 877 -18.58 30.07 -37.62
C CYS A 877 -20.08 30.12 -38.00
N SER A 878 -20.98 30.07 -37.02
CA SER A 878 -22.43 30.15 -37.26
C SER A 878 -22.94 31.58 -37.48
N ILE A 879 -22.25 32.61 -36.96
CA ILE A 879 -22.71 34.00 -36.96
C ILE A 879 -22.15 34.77 -38.17
N ILE A 880 -22.97 35.59 -38.83
CA ILE A 880 -22.53 36.45 -39.95
C ILE A 880 -21.83 37.71 -39.38
N SER A 881 -20.58 37.95 -39.78
CA SER A 881 -19.79 39.10 -39.35
C SER A 881 -20.42 40.42 -39.84
N GLY A 882 -21.06 41.16 -38.92
CA GLY A 882 -21.71 42.44 -39.21
C GLY A 882 -23.11 42.61 -38.60
N GLU A 883 -23.76 41.52 -38.18
CA GLU A 883 -24.96 41.59 -37.34
C GLU A 883 -24.55 41.84 -35.88
N LYS A 884 -24.60 43.12 -35.44
CA LYS A 884 -24.64 43.43 -34.00
C LYS A 884 -25.99 43.01 -33.42
N ARG A 885 -26.16 41.72 -33.11
CA ARG A 885 -26.91 41.34 -31.91
C ARG A 885 -25.90 41.29 -30.78
N GLY A 886 -26.23 41.84 -29.62
CA GLY A 886 -25.35 41.95 -28.46
C GLY A 886 -24.98 40.60 -27.86
N GLY A 887 -24.20 39.80 -28.60
CA GLY A 887 -23.64 38.53 -28.15
C GLY A 887 -22.26 38.75 -27.53
N LEU A 888 -21.98 37.95 -26.51
CA LEU A 888 -20.74 37.85 -25.74
C LEU A 888 -19.47 37.78 -26.62
N ASP A 889 -18.87 38.93 -26.91
CA ASP A 889 -17.40 39.04 -26.99
C ASP A 889 -16.95 39.24 -25.53
N LEU A 890 -16.36 38.21 -24.91
CA LEU A 890 -15.79 38.27 -23.55
C LEU A 890 -14.55 39.16 -23.50
#